data_AF-A0A8B8Z3B0-F1
#
_entry.id   AF-A0A8B8Z3B0-F1
#
_cell.length_a   1.000
_cell.length_b   1.000
_cell.length_c   1.000
_cell.angle_alpha   90.00
_cell.angle_beta   90.00
_cell.angle_gamma   90.00
#
_symmetry.space_group_name_H-M   'P 1'
#
loop_
_entity.id
_entity.type
_entity.pdbx_description
1 polymer ?
#
loop_
_entity_poly.entity_id
_entity_poly.type
_entity_poly.pdbx_seq_one_letter_code
_entity_poly.pdbx_strand_id
1 'polypeptide(L)'
;MASPTSTNPAHAHFESVLQAQLCQDVLSSFQGLCRALGLEPGGGLPQYHKIKAQLNYWSAKSLWAKLDKRASQPVYQQGQACTSTKCLVVGAGPCGLRAAVELAMLGARVVLVEKRTKFSRHNVLHLWPFTIHDLRALGAKKFYGRFCTGSLDHISIRQLQLLLLKVALLLGVEIHWGVTFTGLQPPPRKGSGWRAQLQPSPPAQLANYEFDVLISAAGGKFVPEGFTVREMRGKLAIGITANFVNRRTVEETQVPEISGVARIYNQSFFQSLLKATGIDLENIVYYKDDTHYFVMTAKKQCLLRLGVLRQDWPETDRLLGSANVVPEALQRFARAAADFATHGKLGKLEFAQDAHGRPDVSAFDFTSMMRAESSARVQEKHGARLLLGLVGDCLVEPFWPLGTGVARGFLAAFDAAWMVKRWAEGAGPLEVLAERESLYQLLSQTSPENMHRNVAQYGLDPASRYPNLNLRAVTPSQVRDLYDVEAKEPVRRMSDKTDSGKPATGSVATQEELLHWCQEQTAGYPGVHVTNLSSSWADGLALCALVHRLRPGLLEPSELQGVGALEATSWALKMAEHELGITPVLSAQAMVAGNDPLGLIAYLSHFHSAFKSTPHNPAGPVSQGSPGTASAVLFLGKLQRTLQRTRVQGNGEDAGGKKPRVEVEAETPSTEEPPVPEPDVPVTPASQYQEASAEDLCALCGEHLYILERLCANGRFFHRSCFRCHICEATLWPSGYGQHPGDGHFYCLQHLPQPGHKEDSSDRGPESQEGTSPVPSQPTRRLIRLSSPERQRLSSLHLTPDPEMEAPPKPPRSCSVLARQALEGSFVGWGMPVQSPQVLVAVEKEEEEESPCSSDEEAEEDVPLDSDTEQVLWNLAKNSGTMNSYPTWRRTLLRRAKEEEMKRFCKAQAIQRRQNEIEAALRELEAKGTELELALRSRGSSPEQQKALWLEQLLQLVQKKNSLVAEEAELMITVQELNLEEKQWQLDQELRTYMNQEEALKTAADQQAEDEVLRKLVDVVNQRDALIRFQEERRLSELPSGPGPQG
;
A
#
# COMPACT_ATOMS: atom_id res chain seq x y z
N MET A 1 -1.20 -51.73 35.36
CA MET A 1 -0.61 -51.87 34.00
C MET A 1 -1.33 -50.87 33.11
N ALA A 2 -0.72 -50.13 32.18
CA ALA A 2 0.64 -50.19 31.63
C ALA A 2 1.39 -48.84 31.78
N SER A 3 2.66 -48.81 31.38
CA SER A 3 3.48 -47.58 31.31
C SER A 3 3.00 -46.66 30.18
N PRO A 4 3.08 -45.32 30.33
CA PRO A 4 2.72 -44.36 29.27
C PRO A 4 3.80 -44.23 28.18
N THR A 5 4.62 -45.26 28.01
CA THR A 5 5.68 -45.33 27.00
C THR A 5 5.07 -45.65 25.64
N SER A 6 5.02 -44.65 24.75
CA SER A 6 4.84 -44.88 23.31
C SER A 6 5.78 -46.00 22.85
N THR A 7 5.20 -47.08 22.30
CA THR A 7 5.96 -48.27 21.88
C THR A 7 6.91 -48.01 20.70
N ASN A 8 6.74 -46.88 20.01
CA ASN A 8 7.69 -46.39 19.01
C ASN A 8 8.39 -45.11 19.54
N PRO A 9 9.73 -45.09 19.66
CA PRO A 9 10.47 -43.90 20.12
C PRO A 9 10.36 -42.72 19.14
N ALA A 10 10.22 -42.95 17.83
CA ALA A 10 10.05 -41.89 16.86
C ALA A 10 8.71 -41.15 17.04
N HIS A 11 7.62 -41.86 17.39
CA HIS A 11 6.35 -41.21 17.72
C HIS A 11 6.47 -40.35 18.98
N ALA A 12 7.19 -40.82 20.01
CA ALA A 12 7.42 -40.06 21.24
C ALA A 12 8.20 -38.75 20.96
N HIS A 13 9.28 -38.84 20.19
CA HIS A 13 10.06 -37.65 19.80
C HIS A 13 9.24 -36.69 18.93
N PHE A 14 8.40 -37.17 18.01
CA PHE A 14 7.55 -36.30 17.20
C PHE A 14 6.49 -35.57 18.04
N GLU A 15 5.78 -36.26 18.95
CA GLU A 15 4.86 -35.58 19.88
C GLU A 15 5.60 -34.58 20.79
N SER A 16 6.83 -34.88 21.20
CA SER A 16 7.69 -33.93 21.94
C SER A 16 8.03 -32.67 21.10
N VAL A 17 8.37 -32.82 19.81
CA VAL A 17 8.54 -31.68 18.88
C VAL A 17 7.25 -30.86 18.76
N LEU A 18 6.09 -31.52 18.66
CA LEU A 18 4.80 -30.81 18.58
C LEU A 18 4.52 -30.01 19.86
N GLN A 19 4.73 -30.60 21.03
CA GLN A 19 4.37 -30.01 22.33
C GLN A 19 5.38 -28.99 22.86
N ALA A 20 6.66 -29.08 22.47
CA ALA A 20 7.74 -28.22 22.96
C ALA A 20 7.43 -26.70 22.87
N GLN A 21 7.67 -25.98 23.97
CA GLN A 21 7.35 -24.55 24.16
C GLN A 21 8.60 -23.65 24.27
N LEU A 22 9.80 -24.23 24.26
CA LEU A 22 11.08 -23.52 24.22
C LEU A 22 11.84 -23.89 22.94
N CYS A 23 12.66 -22.96 22.42
CA CYS A 23 13.43 -23.20 21.20
C CYS A 23 14.39 -24.40 21.34
N GLN A 24 15.11 -24.49 22.46
CA GLN A 24 16.05 -25.59 22.73
C GLN A 24 15.35 -26.95 22.83
N ASP A 25 14.14 -26.99 23.40
CA ASP A 25 13.32 -28.22 23.46
C ASP A 25 12.88 -28.67 22.07
N VAL A 26 12.48 -27.73 21.20
CA VAL A 26 12.14 -28.04 19.79
C VAL A 26 13.35 -28.62 19.06
N LEU A 27 14.52 -27.99 19.19
CA LEU A 27 15.75 -28.41 18.52
C LEU A 27 16.22 -29.79 19.01
N SER A 28 16.29 -30.00 20.33
CA SER A 28 16.72 -31.26 20.93
C SER A 28 15.74 -32.41 20.66
N SER A 29 14.43 -32.14 20.71
CA SER A 29 13.39 -33.13 20.34
C SER A 29 13.47 -33.50 18.86
N PHE A 30 13.74 -32.52 17.98
CA PHE A 30 13.89 -32.76 16.54
C PHE A 30 15.17 -33.52 16.20
N GLN A 31 16.27 -33.26 16.90
CA GLN A 31 17.50 -34.07 16.82
C GLN A 31 17.30 -35.49 17.37
N GLY A 32 16.48 -35.65 18.42
CA GLY A 32 16.04 -36.97 18.90
C GLY A 32 15.23 -37.72 17.84
N LEU A 33 14.29 -37.03 17.19
CA LEU A 33 13.48 -37.57 16.11
C LEU A 33 14.33 -37.99 14.90
N CYS A 34 15.25 -37.14 14.45
CA CYS A 34 16.12 -37.43 13.32
C CYS A 34 16.99 -38.67 13.58
N ARG A 35 17.59 -38.76 14.78
CA ARG A 35 18.34 -39.96 15.21
C ARG A 35 17.47 -41.22 15.26
N ALA A 36 16.24 -41.13 15.77
CA ALA A 36 15.29 -42.25 15.81
C ALA A 36 14.83 -42.74 14.42
N LEU A 37 14.99 -41.92 13.38
CA LEU A 37 14.62 -42.23 11.98
C LEU A 37 15.85 -42.49 11.07
N GLY A 38 17.07 -42.46 11.63
CA GLY A 38 18.32 -42.63 10.87
C GLY A 38 18.60 -41.49 9.88
N LEU A 39 18.28 -40.24 10.26
CA LEU A 39 18.41 -39.04 9.44
C LEU A 39 19.31 -37.99 10.09
N GLU A 40 19.99 -37.21 9.26
CA GLU A 40 20.66 -35.98 9.68
C GLU A 40 19.76 -34.75 9.45
N PRO A 41 19.80 -33.73 10.32
CA PRO A 41 19.06 -32.48 10.14
C PRO A 41 19.68 -31.60 9.03
N GLY A 42 18.85 -30.79 8.36
CA GLY A 42 19.29 -29.90 7.28
C GLY A 42 19.38 -30.58 5.89
N GLY A 43 18.70 -31.71 5.72
CA GLY A 43 18.73 -32.51 4.49
C GLY A 43 17.72 -32.09 3.41
N GLY A 44 17.07 -30.93 3.54
CA GLY A 44 16.06 -30.41 2.60
C GLY A 44 14.82 -31.30 2.44
N LEU A 45 14.08 -31.11 1.34
CA LEU A 45 12.87 -31.90 1.03
C LEU A 45 13.07 -33.43 0.99
N PRO A 46 14.23 -34.00 0.58
CA PRO A 46 14.49 -35.43 0.73
C PRO A 46 14.44 -35.91 2.20
N GLN A 47 14.83 -35.08 3.17
CA GLN A 47 14.65 -35.36 4.60
C GLN A 47 13.17 -35.35 4.97
N TYR A 48 12.42 -34.32 4.56
CA TYR A 48 10.96 -34.22 4.77
C TYR A 48 10.23 -35.49 4.29
N HIS A 49 10.51 -35.94 3.05
CA HIS A 49 9.88 -37.14 2.49
C HIS A 49 10.18 -38.41 3.30
N LYS A 50 11.43 -38.57 3.79
CA LYS A 50 11.80 -39.71 4.65
C LYS A 50 11.11 -39.65 6.02
N ILE A 51 11.06 -38.46 6.65
CA ILE A 51 10.34 -38.24 7.93
C ILE A 51 8.86 -38.61 7.74
N LYS A 52 8.22 -38.07 6.71
CA LYS A 52 6.80 -38.30 6.41
C LYS A 52 6.48 -39.77 6.16
N ALA A 53 7.31 -40.46 5.38
CA ALA A 53 7.12 -41.87 5.04
C ALA A 53 7.21 -42.78 6.27
N GLN A 54 8.16 -42.51 7.18
CA GLN A 54 8.34 -43.30 8.40
C GLN A 54 7.33 -42.93 9.51
N LEU A 55 6.84 -41.69 9.55
CA LEU A 55 5.84 -41.21 10.54
C LEU A 55 4.40 -41.23 10.00
N ASN A 56 3.99 -42.32 9.35
CA ASN A 56 2.65 -42.47 8.79
C ASN A 56 1.58 -42.93 9.81
N TYR A 57 1.47 -42.23 10.93
CA TYR A 57 0.51 -42.55 12.02
C TYR A 57 -0.56 -41.46 12.23
N TRP A 58 -1.65 -41.82 12.92
CA TRP A 58 -2.89 -41.05 12.98
C TRP A 58 -2.72 -39.57 13.39
N SER A 59 -1.81 -39.28 14.34
CA SER A 59 -1.60 -37.93 14.86
C SER A 59 -0.91 -37.01 13.84
N ALA A 60 -0.01 -37.57 13.02
CA ALA A 60 0.82 -36.82 12.07
C ALA A 60 0.18 -36.67 10.67
N LYS A 61 -0.66 -37.62 10.24
CA LYS A 61 -1.31 -37.63 8.91
C LYS A 61 -1.97 -36.30 8.52
N SER A 62 -2.63 -35.61 9.45
CA SER A 62 -3.31 -34.32 9.17
C SER A 62 -2.36 -33.14 8.98
N LEU A 63 -1.14 -33.19 9.54
CA LEU A 63 -0.07 -32.23 9.26
C LEU A 63 0.55 -32.49 7.88
N TRP A 64 0.82 -33.76 7.57
CA TRP A 64 1.35 -34.18 6.27
C TRP A 64 0.45 -33.76 5.12
N ALA A 65 -0.85 -34.09 5.18
CA ALA A 65 -1.82 -33.68 4.15
C ALA A 65 -1.88 -32.15 3.93
N LYS A 66 -1.60 -31.36 4.96
CA LYS A 66 -1.56 -29.89 4.91
C LYS A 66 -0.29 -29.36 4.23
N LEU A 67 0.88 -29.84 4.65
CA LEU A 67 2.16 -29.46 4.06
C LEU A 67 2.28 -29.95 2.60
N ASP A 68 1.85 -31.18 2.33
CA ASP A 68 1.80 -31.75 0.98
C ASP A 68 0.87 -30.94 0.07
N LYS A 69 -0.33 -30.55 0.51
CA LYS A 69 -1.26 -29.72 -0.27
C LYS A 69 -0.65 -28.36 -0.65
N ARG A 70 0.22 -27.78 0.18
CA ARG A 70 0.94 -26.55 -0.18
C ARG A 70 2.08 -26.86 -1.15
N ALA A 71 2.95 -27.82 -0.82
CA ALA A 71 4.10 -28.20 -1.66
C ALA A 71 3.70 -28.72 -3.06
N SER A 72 2.47 -29.24 -3.22
CA SER A 72 1.93 -29.68 -4.51
C SER A 72 1.34 -28.57 -5.38
N GLN A 73 1.35 -27.30 -4.95
CA GLN A 73 0.90 -26.19 -5.81
C GLN A 73 1.86 -26.02 -7.02
N PRO A 74 1.37 -25.68 -8.22
CA PRO A 74 2.18 -25.66 -9.44
C PRO A 74 3.46 -24.80 -9.36
N VAL A 75 3.42 -23.69 -8.61
CA VAL A 75 4.54 -22.74 -8.48
C VAL A 75 5.82 -23.36 -7.91
N TYR A 76 5.71 -24.42 -7.08
CA TYR A 76 6.86 -25.11 -6.50
C TYR A 76 7.46 -26.19 -7.41
N GLN A 77 6.74 -26.59 -8.47
CA GLN A 77 7.15 -27.66 -9.40
C GLN A 77 7.59 -28.95 -8.67
N GLN A 78 6.82 -29.37 -7.65
CA GLN A 78 7.16 -30.51 -6.77
C GLN A 78 8.52 -30.38 -6.07
N GLY A 79 8.93 -29.15 -5.75
CA GLY A 79 10.24 -28.84 -5.15
C GLY A 79 11.40 -28.94 -6.14
N GLN A 80 11.16 -28.73 -7.43
CA GLN A 80 12.22 -28.70 -8.46
C GLN A 80 12.61 -27.29 -8.90
N ALA A 81 11.75 -26.28 -8.66
CA ALA A 81 11.87 -24.94 -9.21
C ALA A 81 13.19 -24.20 -8.86
N CYS A 82 13.80 -24.48 -7.71
CA CYS A 82 15.03 -23.83 -7.26
C CYS A 82 16.12 -24.81 -6.80
N THR A 83 16.17 -26.03 -7.35
CA THR A 83 17.08 -27.10 -6.90
C THR A 83 18.58 -26.79 -7.00
N SER A 84 18.98 -25.91 -7.92
CA SER A 84 20.37 -25.42 -8.05
C SER A 84 20.70 -24.24 -7.13
N THR A 85 19.70 -23.60 -6.54
CA THR A 85 19.81 -22.37 -5.75
C THR A 85 20.21 -22.65 -4.30
N LYS A 86 21.18 -21.89 -3.81
CA LYS A 86 21.68 -21.94 -2.43
C LYS A 86 21.38 -20.60 -1.75
N CYS A 87 20.56 -20.67 -0.71
CA CYS A 87 20.07 -19.50 0.02
C CYS A 87 20.69 -19.44 1.42
N LEU A 88 21.20 -18.26 1.78
CA LEU A 88 21.42 -17.88 3.18
C LEU A 88 20.30 -16.94 3.65
N VAL A 89 19.62 -17.30 4.74
CA VAL A 89 18.61 -16.46 5.41
C VAL A 89 19.19 -15.91 6.71
N VAL A 90 19.07 -14.60 6.93
CA VAL A 90 19.59 -13.94 8.14
C VAL A 90 18.42 -13.56 9.06
N GLY A 91 18.32 -14.25 10.21
CA GLY A 91 17.34 -14.00 11.27
C GLY A 91 16.19 -15.02 11.31
N ALA A 92 16.00 -15.66 12.47
CA ALA A 92 14.87 -16.55 12.76
C ALA A 92 13.65 -15.78 13.31
N GLY A 93 13.43 -14.56 12.83
CA GLY A 93 12.18 -13.82 13.03
C GLY A 93 11.01 -14.51 12.31
N PRO A 94 9.74 -14.14 12.60
CA PRO A 94 8.60 -14.70 11.89
C PRO A 94 8.74 -14.63 10.37
N CYS A 95 9.12 -13.48 9.83
CA CYS A 95 9.23 -13.26 8.38
C CYS A 95 10.41 -14.04 7.77
N GLY A 96 11.53 -14.17 8.48
CA GLY A 96 12.70 -14.95 8.03
C GLY A 96 12.43 -16.45 8.01
N LEU A 97 11.82 -17.00 9.06
CA LEU A 97 11.35 -18.38 9.08
C LEU A 97 10.27 -18.61 8.00
N ARG A 98 9.38 -17.64 7.79
CA ARG A 98 8.34 -17.73 6.75
C ARG A 98 8.91 -17.76 5.34
N ALA A 99 9.94 -16.95 5.06
CA ALA A 99 10.68 -16.98 3.80
C ALA A 99 11.43 -18.31 3.62
N ALA A 100 12.12 -18.79 4.66
CA ALA A 100 12.82 -20.08 4.64
C ALA A 100 11.89 -21.27 4.32
N VAL A 101 10.65 -21.25 4.81
CA VAL A 101 9.61 -22.25 4.47
C VAL A 101 9.27 -22.23 2.98
N GLU A 102 9.08 -21.07 2.35
CA GLU A 102 8.78 -21.00 0.91
C GLU A 102 9.98 -21.42 0.05
N LEU A 103 11.19 -20.95 0.40
CA LEU A 103 12.42 -21.33 -0.30
C LEU A 103 12.68 -22.85 -0.22
N ALA A 104 12.39 -23.47 0.93
CA ALA A 104 12.46 -24.91 1.07
C ALA A 104 11.40 -25.64 0.23
N MET A 105 10.17 -25.13 0.16
CA MET A 105 9.12 -25.69 -0.70
C MET A 105 9.45 -25.56 -2.20
N LEU A 106 10.12 -24.49 -2.62
CA LEU A 106 10.67 -24.32 -3.98
C LEU A 106 11.80 -25.31 -4.32
N GLY A 107 12.37 -25.99 -3.32
CA GLY A 107 13.46 -26.98 -3.48
C GLY A 107 14.87 -26.42 -3.31
N ALA A 108 15.04 -25.15 -2.89
CA ALA A 108 16.35 -24.56 -2.67
C ALA A 108 17.07 -25.17 -1.46
N ARG A 109 18.42 -25.13 -1.46
CA ARG A 109 19.21 -25.41 -0.25
C ARG A 109 19.17 -24.18 0.64
N VAL A 110 18.36 -24.24 1.70
CA VAL A 110 18.19 -23.13 2.66
C VAL A 110 19.02 -23.35 3.92
N VAL A 111 19.94 -22.44 4.18
CA VAL A 111 20.66 -22.29 5.45
C VAL A 111 20.20 -21.00 6.12
N LEU A 112 19.94 -21.02 7.44
CA LEU A 112 19.52 -19.86 8.22
C LEU A 112 20.46 -19.63 9.40
N VAL A 113 20.84 -18.37 9.64
CA VAL A 113 21.62 -17.96 10.82
C VAL A 113 20.82 -17.03 11.73
N GLU A 114 20.84 -17.29 13.04
CA GLU A 114 20.20 -16.48 14.07
C GLU A 114 21.18 -16.17 15.21
N LYS A 115 21.30 -14.89 15.56
CA LYS A 115 22.23 -14.40 16.60
C LYS A 115 21.82 -14.78 18.02
N ARG A 116 20.52 -15.01 18.26
CA ARG A 116 19.97 -15.45 19.56
C ARG A 116 19.99 -16.98 19.68
N THR A 117 19.76 -17.47 20.89
CA THR A 117 19.64 -18.90 21.22
C THR A 117 18.25 -19.27 21.77
N LYS A 118 17.36 -18.27 21.94
CA LYS A 118 15.99 -18.44 22.47
C LYS A 118 15.02 -17.42 21.85
N PHE A 119 13.75 -17.82 21.73
CA PHE A 119 12.65 -16.89 21.46
C PHE A 119 12.11 -16.34 22.78
N SER A 120 12.20 -15.02 22.98
CA SER A 120 11.99 -14.38 24.28
C SER A 120 11.12 -13.12 24.24
N ARG A 121 10.36 -12.91 23.17
CA ARG A 121 9.44 -11.77 23.02
C ARG A 121 8.01 -12.23 23.27
N HIS A 122 7.35 -11.65 24.28
CA HIS A 122 5.97 -11.98 24.64
C HIS A 122 4.92 -11.11 23.94
N ASN A 123 5.30 -9.91 23.48
CA ASN A 123 4.39 -8.98 22.78
C ASN A 123 3.57 -9.69 21.68
N VAL A 124 2.32 -9.27 21.57
CA VAL A 124 1.31 -9.91 20.73
C VAL A 124 1.19 -9.20 19.39
N LEU A 125 1.12 -9.99 18.32
CA LEU A 125 1.00 -9.55 16.94
C LEU A 125 -0.42 -9.83 16.45
N HIS A 126 -1.08 -8.81 15.92
CA HIS A 126 -2.32 -8.98 15.15
C HIS A 126 -2.03 -9.70 13.82
N LEU A 127 -3.00 -10.48 13.35
CA LEU A 127 -2.96 -11.32 12.17
C LEU A 127 -4.13 -11.01 11.25
N TRP A 128 -3.84 -10.53 10.04
CA TRP A 128 -4.87 -10.36 9.01
C TRP A 128 -5.45 -11.72 8.59
N PRO A 129 -6.69 -11.76 8.05
CA PRO A 129 -7.37 -13.01 7.67
C PRO A 129 -6.54 -13.96 6.81
N PHE A 130 -5.76 -13.45 5.84
CA PHE A 130 -4.90 -14.28 5.00
C PHE A 130 -3.74 -14.93 5.78
N THR A 131 -3.16 -14.23 6.76
CA THR A 131 -2.08 -14.80 7.59
C THR A 131 -2.60 -15.89 8.52
N ILE A 132 -3.83 -15.74 9.05
CA ILE A 132 -4.52 -16.80 9.81
C ILE A 132 -4.78 -18.02 8.90
N HIS A 133 -5.21 -17.79 7.65
CA HIS A 133 -5.43 -18.87 6.68
C HIS A 133 -4.13 -19.60 6.33
N ASP A 134 -3.08 -18.86 5.97
CA ASP A 134 -1.75 -19.38 5.64
C ASP A 134 -1.16 -20.24 6.78
N LEU A 135 -1.19 -19.73 8.01
CA LEU A 135 -0.72 -20.47 9.18
C LEU A 135 -1.60 -21.71 9.47
N ARG A 136 -2.93 -21.64 9.33
CA ARG A 136 -3.82 -22.82 9.40
C ARG A 136 -3.54 -23.84 8.30
N ALA A 137 -3.09 -23.40 7.11
CA ALA A 137 -2.66 -24.26 6.01
C ALA A 137 -1.29 -24.90 6.28
N LEU A 138 -0.38 -24.22 6.98
CA LEU A 138 0.90 -24.79 7.48
C LEU A 138 0.75 -25.68 8.73
N GLY A 139 -0.47 -25.90 9.22
CA GLY A 139 -0.72 -26.79 10.37
C GLY A 139 -0.60 -26.12 11.74
N ALA A 140 -0.65 -24.79 11.83
CA ALA A 140 -0.59 -24.02 13.08
C ALA A 140 -1.36 -24.63 14.26
N LYS A 141 -2.59 -25.09 14.02
CA LYS A 141 -3.48 -25.66 15.03
C LYS A 141 -2.94 -26.95 15.68
N LYS A 142 -2.04 -27.68 15.01
CA LYS A 142 -1.36 -28.87 15.53
C LYS A 142 -0.17 -28.50 16.42
N PHE A 143 0.58 -27.46 16.06
CA PHE A 143 1.74 -26.97 16.82
C PHE A 143 1.36 -26.07 18.02
N TYR A 144 0.21 -25.39 17.92
CA TYR A 144 -0.34 -24.50 18.94
C TYR A 144 -1.87 -24.64 18.95
N GLY A 145 -2.40 -25.47 19.85
CA GLY A 145 -3.83 -25.79 19.92
C GLY A 145 -4.74 -24.57 20.14
N ARG A 146 -4.22 -23.52 20.78
CA ARG A 146 -4.93 -22.24 21.01
C ARG A 146 -4.92 -21.29 19.80
N PHE A 147 -4.20 -21.61 18.73
CA PHE A 147 -4.11 -20.75 17.54
C PHE A 147 -5.50 -20.36 17.01
N CYS A 148 -5.80 -19.06 17.04
CA CYS A 148 -7.06 -18.45 16.59
C CYS A 148 -8.30 -19.30 16.92
N THR A 149 -8.49 -19.63 18.21
CA THR A 149 -9.75 -20.19 18.75
C THR A 149 -10.82 -19.12 18.82
N GLY A 150 -12.04 -19.43 18.36
CA GLY A 150 -13.14 -18.46 18.37
C GLY A 150 -12.82 -17.27 17.46
N SER A 151 -12.95 -16.05 18.01
CA SER A 151 -12.70 -14.78 17.33
C SER A 151 -11.25 -14.27 17.44
N LEU A 152 -10.34 -14.97 18.12
CA LEU A 152 -8.96 -14.50 18.32
C LEU A 152 -8.22 -14.33 16.99
N ASP A 153 -7.69 -13.13 16.75
CA ASP A 153 -7.03 -12.72 15.51
C ASP A 153 -5.54 -12.37 15.70
N HIS A 154 -4.92 -12.88 16.77
CA HIS A 154 -3.56 -12.52 17.15
C HIS A 154 -2.73 -13.71 17.69
N ILE A 155 -1.43 -13.49 17.85
CA ILE A 155 -0.47 -14.46 18.41
C ILE A 155 0.75 -13.75 19.03
N SER A 156 1.25 -14.21 20.18
CA SER A 156 2.55 -13.75 20.71
C SER A 156 3.72 -14.08 19.77
N ILE A 157 4.70 -13.15 19.67
CA ILE A 157 5.85 -13.28 18.76
C ILE A 157 6.54 -14.64 18.92
N ARG A 158 6.83 -15.07 20.17
CA ARG A 158 7.50 -16.36 20.42
C ARG A 158 6.71 -17.57 19.93
N GLN A 159 5.37 -17.57 20.02
CA GLN A 159 4.55 -18.69 19.57
C GLN A 159 4.55 -18.79 18.04
N LEU A 160 4.49 -17.66 17.34
CA LEU A 160 4.63 -17.61 15.89
C LEU A 160 6.02 -18.11 15.43
N GLN A 161 7.07 -17.73 16.15
CA GLN A 161 8.43 -18.22 15.89
C GLN A 161 8.56 -19.74 16.16
N LEU A 162 7.98 -20.28 17.24
CA LEU A 162 8.00 -21.73 17.53
C LEU A 162 7.24 -22.54 16.46
N LEU A 163 6.08 -22.06 16.03
CA LEU A 163 5.27 -22.66 14.96
C LEU A 163 6.08 -22.75 13.66
N LEU A 164 6.62 -21.62 13.18
CA LEU A 164 7.36 -21.57 11.92
C LEU A 164 8.69 -22.32 12.00
N LEU A 165 9.35 -22.35 13.17
CA LEU A 165 10.54 -23.16 13.41
C LEU A 165 10.25 -24.66 13.21
N LYS A 166 9.14 -25.17 13.79
CA LYS A 166 8.74 -26.58 13.64
C LYS A 166 8.49 -26.92 12.16
N VAL A 167 7.84 -26.02 11.41
CA VAL A 167 7.63 -26.21 9.95
C VAL A 167 8.96 -26.18 9.17
N ALA A 168 9.84 -25.20 9.42
CA ALA A 168 11.12 -25.07 8.74
C ALA A 168 12.04 -26.29 8.97
N LEU A 169 12.13 -26.78 10.21
CA LEU A 169 12.88 -27.99 10.54
C LEU A 169 12.32 -29.23 9.83
N LEU A 170 10.99 -29.40 9.80
CA LEU A 170 10.34 -30.51 9.10
C LEU A 170 10.61 -30.51 7.59
N LEU A 171 10.71 -29.32 6.96
CA LEU A 171 11.06 -29.15 5.55
C LEU A 171 12.57 -29.28 5.27
N GLY A 172 13.38 -29.55 6.30
CA GLY A 172 14.82 -29.78 6.17
C GLY A 172 15.66 -28.50 6.02
N VAL A 173 15.17 -27.35 6.48
CA VAL A 173 15.97 -26.12 6.59
C VAL A 173 17.09 -26.31 7.62
N GLU A 174 18.31 -25.95 7.25
CA GLU A 174 19.47 -25.98 8.16
C GLU A 174 19.52 -24.67 8.97
N ILE A 175 19.54 -24.74 10.29
CA ILE A 175 19.44 -23.55 11.16
C ILE A 175 20.57 -23.52 12.20
N HIS A 176 21.34 -22.44 12.21
CA HIS A 176 22.44 -22.18 13.14
C HIS A 176 22.07 -21.06 14.13
N TRP A 177 22.30 -21.32 15.41
CA TRP A 177 21.89 -20.46 16.52
C TRP A 177 23.10 -19.88 17.26
N GLY A 178 22.96 -18.67 17.82
CA GLY A 178 24.07 -17.96 18.44
C GLY A 178 25.10 -17.43 17.42
N VAL A 179 24.74 -17.35 16.13
CA VAL A 179 25.62 -16.92 15.03
C VAL A 179 25.10 -15.64 14.41
N THR A 180 25.90 -14.59 14.48
CA THR A 180 25.58 -13.26 13.94
C THR A 180 26.21 -13.11 12.56
N PHE A 181 25.39 -12.77 11.57
CA PHE A 181 25.88 -12.29 10.27
C PHE A 181 26.38 -10.85 10.41
N THR A 182 27.61 -10.59 9.96
CA THR A 182 28.25 -9.26 10.04
C THR A 182 28.48 -8.60 8.68
N GLY A 183 28.52 -9.37 7.59
CA GLY A 183 28.76 -8.86 6.25
C GLY A 183 29.00 -9.96 5.23
N LEU A 184 29.31 -9.58 3.99
CA LEU A 184 29.61 -10.50 2.90
C LEU A 184 31.11 -10.70 2.73
N GLN A 185 31.51 -11.92 2.34
CA GLN A 185 32.85 -12.20 1.85
C GLN A 185 32.75 -12.41 0.33
N PRO A 186 33.33 -11.51 -0.48
CA PRO A 186 33.25 -11.61 -1.94
C PRO A 186 34.07 -12.79 -2.48
N PRO A 187 33.71 -13.32 -3.67
CA PRO A 187 34.37 -14.47 -4.27
C PRO A 187 35.85 -14.16 -4.60
N PRO A 188 36.83 -14.85 -4.00
CA PRO A 188 38.26 -14.51 -4.16
C PRO A 188 38.79 -14.71 -5.58
N ARG A 189 38.15 -15.57 -6.40
CA ARG A 189 38.55 -15.83 -7.79
C ARG A 189 37.37 -16.26 -8.65
N LYS A 190 37.56 -16.31 -9.97
CA LYS A 190 36.57 -16.89 -10.90
C LYS A 190 36.33 -18.36 -10.54
N GLY A 191 35.06 -18.74 -10.36
CA GLY A 191 34.65 -20.10 -9.99
C GLY A 191 34.51 -20.39 -8.49
N SER A 192 34.74 -19.40 -7.61
CA SER A 192 34.26 -19.45 -6.21
C SER A 192 32.98 -18.62 -6.05
N GLY A 193 32.06 -19.04 -5.19
CA GLY A 193 30.85 -18.30 -4.83
C GLY A 193 31.03 -17.29 -3.69
N TRP A 194 29.95 -16.58 -3.38
CA TRP A 194 29.86 -15.64 -2.25
C TRP A 194 29.71 -16.38 -0.91
N ARG A 195 30.27 -15.82 0.16
CA ARG A 195 30.22 -16.39 1.52
C ARG A 195 29.80 -15.33 2.54
N ALA A 196 29.52 -15.76 3.76
CA ALA A 196 29.12 -14.88 4.86
C ALA A 196 30.25 -14.66 5.86
N GLN A 197 30.43 -13.42 6.30
CA GLN A 197 31.18 -13.12 7.51
C GLN A 197 30.27 -13.35 8.72
N LEU A 198 30.70 -14.21 9.64
CA LEU A 198 29.90 -14.69 10.76
C LEU A 198 30.69 -14.58 12.08
N GLN A 199 30.02 -14.20 13.16
CA GLN A 199 30.58 -14.10 14.51
C GLN A 199 29.68 -14.77 15.56
N PRO A 200 30.21 -15.57 16.51
CA PRO A 200 31.60 -16.01 16.64
C PRO A 200 32.04 -16.91 15.48
N SER A 201 33.31 -17.30 15.44
CA SER A 201 33.86 -18.14 14.36
C SER A 201 32.98 -19.39 14.14
N PRO A 202 32.37 -19.56 12.96
CA PRO A 202 31.39 -20.61 12.72
C PRO A 202 32.05 -21.98 12.48
N PRO A 203 31.29 -23.09 12.55
CA PRO A 203 31.77 -24.39 12.10
C PRO A 203 32.30 -24.33 10.67
N ALA A 204 33.36 -25.08 10.36
CA ALA A 204 34.06 -25.02 9.08
C ALA A 204 33.15 -25.27 7.86
N GLN A 205 32.07 -26.06 8.01
CA GLN A 205 31.06 -26.27 6.96
C GLN A 205 30.28 -24.98 6.65
N LEU A 206 29.87 -24.24 7.68
CA LEU A 206 29.16 -22.97 7.54
C LEU A 206 30.08 -21.83 7.09
N ALA A 207 31.34 -21.80 7.56
CA ALA A 207 32.36 -20.86 7.11
C ALA A 207 32.66 -20.97 5.60
N ASN A 208 32.56 -22.18 5.04
CA ASN A 208 32.77 -22.47 3.63
C ASN A 208 31.46 -22.59 2.83
N TYR A 209 30.32 -22.27 3.42
CA TYR A 209 29.03 -22.32 2.71
C TYR A 209 28.95 -21.19 1.68
N GLU A 210 28.95 -21.57 0.41
CA GLU A 210 28.79 -20.66 -0.73
C GLU A 210 27.32 -20.61 -1.17
N PHE A 211 26.79 -19.40 -1.34
CA PHE A 211 25.41 -19.12 -1.71
C PHE A 211 25.31 -18.10 -2.85
N ASP A 212 24.23 -18.19 -3.63
CA ASP A 212 23.88 -17.27 -4.72
C ASP A 212 22.67 -16.40 -4.37
N VAL A 213 21.99 -16.66 -3.25
CA VAL A 213 20.89 -15.85 -2.71
C VAL A 213 21.12 -15.53 -1.23
N LEU A 214 20.94 -14.25 -0.85
CA LEU A 214 20.89 -13.77 0.53
C LEU A 214 19.52 -13.13 0.82
N ILE A 215 18.76 -13.68 1.77
CA ILE A 215 17.54 -13.05 2.28
C ILE A 215 17.81 -12.50 3.69
N SER A 216 17.84 -11.17 3.81
CA SER A 216 17.92 -10.51 5.11
C SER A 216 16.52 -10.35 5.71
N ALA A 217 16.33 -10.92 6.91
CA ALA A 217 15.14 -10.77 7.73
C ALA A 217 15.51 -10.45 9.19
N ALA A 218 16.60 -9.69 9.37
CA ALA A 218 17.25 -9.44 10.65
C ALA A 218 16.49 -8.47 11.60
N GLY A 219 15.39 -7.87 11.12
CA GLY A 219 14.59 -6.85 11.80
C GLY A 219 15.12 -5.42 11.58
N GLY A 220 14.32 -4.41 11.94
CA GLY A 220 14.51 -2.99 11.56
C GLY A 220 15.79 -2.27 12.02
N LYS A 221 16.77 -2.98 12.59
CA LYS A 221 18.08 -2.42 13.00
C LYS A 221 19.27 -3.01 12.22
N PHE A 222 19.02 -3.78 11.16
CA PHE A 222 20.07 -4.31 10.30
C PHE A 222 19.58 -4.47 8.86
N VAL A 223 20.32 -3.86 7.93
CA VAL A 223 20.27 -4.14 6.49
C VAL A 223 21.69 -4.47 6.01
N PRO A 224 21.87 -5.34 5.00
CA PRO A 224 23.18 -5.60 4.40
C PRO A 224 23.75 -4.35 3.72
N GLU A 225 25.07 -4.35 3.49
CA GLU A 225 25.77 -3.31 2.72
C GLU A 225 25.16 -3.14 1.31
N GLY A 226 25.11 -1.90 0.83
CA GLY A 226 24.48 -1.52 -0.44
C GLY A 226 22.99 -1.14 -0.35
N PHE A 227 22.29 -1.46 0.75
CA PHE A 227 20.91 -0.99 0.95
C PHE A 227 20.86 0.34 1.69
N THR A 228 20.30 1.37 1.05
CA THR A 228 19.93 2.64 1.68
C THR A 228 18.60 2.50 2.41
N VAL A 229 18.47 3.12 3.58
CA VAL A 229 17.21 3.20 4.34
C VAL A 229 16.81 4.65 4.52
N ARG A 230 15.58 4.99 4.11
CA ARG A 230 14.96 6.29 4.36
C ARG A 230 14.29 6.25 5.72
N GLU A 231 14.67 7.18 6.58
CA GLU A 231 13.96 7.50 7.81
C GLU A 231 12.90 8.57 7.51
N MET A 232 11.62 8.28 7.75
CA MET A 232 10.58 9.31 7.81
C MET A 232 10.14 9.49 9.26
N ARG A 233 10.34 10.70 9.81
CA ARG A 233 9.90 11.05 11.17
C ARG A 233 8.55 11.74 11.15
N GLY A 234 7.58 11.14 11.81
CA GLY A 234 6.29 11.75 12.12
C GLY A 234 6.36 12.69 13.33
N LYS A 235 5.19 12.99 13.92
CA LYS A 235 5.12 13.63 15.23
C LYS A 235 5.64 12.66 16.30
N LEU A 236 6.32 13.19 17.32
CA LEU A 236 6.89 12.40 18.42
C LEU A 236 5.81 11.50 19.06
N ALA A 237 5.97 10.19 18.92
CA ALA A 237 5.06 9.18 19.43
C ALA A 237 5.85 8.15 20.25
N ILE A 238 5.46 7.94 21.51
CA ILE A 238 6.13 7.01 22.43
C ILE A 238 5.18 5.83 22.67
N GLY A 239 5.55 4.68 22.11
CA GLY A 239 4.85 3.43 22.34
C GLY A 239 5.27 2.81 23.68
N ILE A 240 4.32 2.32 24.46
CA ILE A 240 4.57 1.53 25.67
C ILE A 240 3.86 0.19 25.50
N THR A 241 4.59 -0.91 25.66
CA THR A 241 4.01 -2.26 25.70
C THR A 241 4.15 -2.85 27.10
N ALA A 242 3.13 -3.56 27.56
CA ALA A 242 3.12 -4.27 28.83
C ALA A 242 2.50 -5.67 28.68
N ASN A 243 3.09 -6.65 29.34
CA ASN A 243 2.57 -8.01 29.43
C ASN A 243 2.25 -8.33 30.90
N PHE A 244 1.00 -8.67 31.20
CA PHE A 244 0.59 -9.17 32.52
C PHE A 244 0.31 -10.67 32.48
N VAL A 245 0.44 -11.34 33.62
CA VAL A 245 0.18 -12.77 33.77
C VAL A 245 -1.29 -13.05 33.50
N ASN A 246 -1.58 -13.89 32.50
CA ASN A 246 -2.91 -14.42 32.23
C ASN A 246 -3.04 -15.79 32.92
N ARG A 247 -3.78 -15.87 34.03
CA ARG A 247 -4.00 -17.13 34.76
C ARG A 247 -5.11 -17.97 34.14
N ARG A 248 -5.82 -17.42 33.14
CA ARG A 248 -6.91 -18.05 32.38
C ARG A 248 -8.09 -18.46 33.28
N THR A 249 -8.36 -17.67 34.31
CA THR A 249 -9.58 -17.77 35.12
C THR A 249 -10.82 -17.44 34.28
N VAL A 250 -12.01 -17.75 34.79
CA VAL A 250 -13.27 -17.47 34.07
C VAL A 250 -13.47 -15.96 33.93
N GLU A 251 -13.16 -15.22 34.98
CA GLU A 251 -13.26 -13.76 35.08
C GLU A 251 -12.36 -13.09 34.04
N GLU A 252 -11.07 -13.44 34.02
CA GLU A 252 -10.12 -13.00 33.00
C GLU A 252 -10.59 -13.35 31.58
N THR A 253 -11.21 -14.52 31.40
CA THR A 253 -11.70 -14.98 30.10
C THR A 253 -12.93 -14.20 29.61
N GLN A 254 -13.73 -13.61 30.50
CA GLN A 254 -14.90 -12.79 30.13
C GLN A 254 -14.58 -11.31 29.82
N VAL A 255 -13.40 -10.78 30.18
CA VAL A 255 -13.05 -9.38 29.88
C VAL A 255 -12.92 -9.17 28.35
N PRO A 256 -13.65 -8.23 27.72
CA PRO A 256 -13.55 -8.00 26.28
C PRO A 256 -12.18 -7.44 25.90
N GLU A 257 -11.71 -7.79 24.71
CA GLU A 257 -10.51 -7.21 24.10
C GLU A 257 -10.76 -5.80 23.57
N ILE A 258 -9.68 -5.04 23.33
CA ILE A 258 -9.75 -3.67 22.85
C ILE A 258 -8.97 -3.59 21.54
N SER A 259 -9.67 -3.73 20.41
CA SER A 259 -9.11 -3.76 19.05
C SER A 259 -8.71 -2.38 18.51
N GLY A 260 -7.93 -1.63 19.29
CA GLY A 260 -7.40 -0.31 18.89
C GLY A 260 -8.38 0.84 19.09
N VAL A 261 -8.69 1.17 20.35
CA VAL A 261 -9.47 2.37 20.67
C VAL A 261 -8.55 3.58 20.53
N ALA A 262 -8.55 4.20 19.35
CA ALA A 262 -7.87 5.46 19.12
C ALA A 262 -8.69 6.66 19.64
N ARG A 263 -7.99 7.68 20.14
CA ARG A 263 -8.59 8.91 20.71
C ARG A 263 -9.51 9.64 19.74
N ILE A 264 -9.28 9.48 18.44
CA ILE A 264 -10.10 10.06 17.37
C ILE A 264 -11.57 9.58 17.49
N TYR A 265 -11.78 8.31 17.85
CA TYR A 265 -13.11 7.70 17.90
C TYR A 265 -13.77 7.73 19.29
N ASN A 266 -12.98 7.66 20.37
CA ASN A 266 -13.52 7.58 21.74
C ASN A 266 -12.89 8.62 22.68
N GLN A 267 -13.17 9.90 22.43
CA GLN A 267 -12.59 11.00 23.22
C GLN A 267 -13.02 10.97 24.70
N SER A 268 -14.27 10.57 25.01
CA SER A 268 -14.80 10.52 26.37
C SER A 268 -14.06 9.51 27.24
N PHE A 269 -13.68 8.35 26.70
CA PHE A 269 -12.81 7.39 27.38
C PHE A 269 -11.46 8.01 27.77
N PHE A 270 -10.75 8.65 26.83
CA PHE A 270 -9.43 9.23 27.11
C PHE A 270 -9.50 10.45 28.03
N GLN A 271 -10.55 11.27 27.95
CA GLN A 271 -10.78 12.35 28.91
C GLN A 271 -11.03 11.80 30.32
N SER A 272 -11.79 10.69 30.44
CA SER A 272 -12.06 10.03 31.71
C SER A 272 -10.80 9.39 32.30
N LEU A 273 -9.99 8.71 31.47
CA LEU A 273 -8.68 8.17 31.86
C LEU A 273 -7.77 9.28 32.40
N LEU A 274 -7.66 10.39 31.67
CA LEU A 274 -6.83 11.53 32.07
C LEU A 274 -7.33 12.15 33.39
N LYS A 275 -8.65 12.30 33.56
CA LYS A 275 -9.25 12.85 34.79
C LYS A 275 -9.05 11.93 36.00
N ALA A 276 -9.16 10.61 35.82
CA ALA A 276 -9.08 9.63 36.90
C ALA A 276 -7.64 9.26 37.30
N THR A 277 -6.71 9.21 36.34
CA THR A 277 -5.35 8.66 36.55
C THR A 277 -4.22 9.67 36.28
N GLY A 278 -4.53 10.83 35.69
CA GLY A 278 -3.52 11.77 35.19
C GLY A 278 -2.80 11.32 33.91
N ILE A 279 -3.19 10.19 33.30
CA ILE A 279 -2.56 9.60 32.11
C ILE A 279 -3.21 10.12 30.81
N ASP A 280 -2.41 10.73 29.93
CA ASP A 280 -2.84 11.19 28.59
C ASP A 280 -2.28 10.28 27.50
N LEU A 281 -3.17 9.53 26.83
CA LEU A 281 -2.87 8.61 25.73
C LEU A 281 -3.51 9.05 24.41
N GLU A 282 -3.02 8.50 23.31
CA GLU A 282 -3.56 8.68 21.96
C GLU A 282 -4.25 7.42 21.42
N ASN A 283 -3.81 6.24 21.87
CA ASN A 283 -4.38 4.94 21.54
C ASN A 283 -4.08 3.96 22.67
N ILE A 284 -4.96 2.98 22.90
CA ILE A 284 -4.70 1.78 23.69
C ILE A 284 -5.33 0.54 23.03
N VAL A 285 -4.56 -0.53 22.99
CA VAL A 285 -4.93 -1.85 22.46
C VAL A 285 -4.77 -2.87 23.59
N TYR A 286 -5.69 -3.84 23.69
CA TYR A 286 -5.63 -4.97 24.62
C TYR A 286 -5.93 -6.28 23.87
N TYR A 287 -5.02 -7.25 23.96
CA TYR A 287 -5.15 -8.61 23.44
C TYR A 287 -4.97 -9.65 24.56
N LYS A 288 -5.75 -10.73 24.52
CA LYS A 288 -5.75 -11.80 25.53
C LYS A 288 -5.11 -13.07 24.99
N ASP A 289 -3.78 -13.10 25.03
CA ASP A 289 -2.96 -14.20 24.48
C ASP A 289 -2.44 -15.11 25.62
N ASP A 290 -1.22 -15.63 25.51
CA ASP A 290 -0.50 -16.25 26.64
C ASP A 290 -0.23 -15.25 27.80
N THR A 291 -0.28 -13.95 27.51
CA THR A 291 -0.28 -12.82 28.47
C THR A 291 -1.47 -11.91 28.21
N HIS A 292 -1.88 -11.13 29.20
CA HIS A 292 -2.72 -9.95 28.95
C HIS A 292 -1.81 -8.86 28.40
N TYR A 293 -1.83 -8.66 27.09
CA TYR A 293 -0.93 -7.76 26.38
C TYR A 293 -1.61 -6.42 26.13
N PHE A 294 -0.92 -5.34 26.50
CA PHE A 294 -1.33 -3.98 26.20
C PHE A 294 -0.25 -3.28 25.37
N VAL A 295 -0.68 -2.52 24.35
CA VAL A 295 0.16 -1.50 23.70
C VAL A 295 -0.59 -0.18 23.67
N MET A 296 0.10 0.89 24.05
CA MET A 296 -0.47 2.23 24.17
C MET A 296 0.49 3.29 23.66
N THR A 297 -0.03 4.36 23.07
CA THR A 297 0.77 5.51 22.63
C THR A 297 0.57 6.66 23.60
N ALA A 298 1.64 7.10 24.25
CA ALA A 298 1.63 8.13 25.29
C ALA A 298 2.36 9.40 24.83
N LYS A 299 1.89 10.57 25.28
CA LYS A 299 2.55 11.85 24.97
C LYS A 299 3.73 12.11 25.90
N LYS A 300 4.84 12.63 25.36
CA LYS A 300 6.06 12.98 26.12
C LYS A 300 5.76 13.77 27.39
N GLN A 301 4.94 14.82 27.30
CA GLN A 301 4.61 15.69 28.45
C GLN A 301 3.90 14.95 29.59
N CYS A 302 3.12 13.91 29.27
CA CYS A 302 2.49 13.06 30.26
C CYS A 302 3.52 12.18 30.99
N LEU A 303 4.45 11.58 30.24
CA LEU A 303 5.48 10.71 30.79
C LEU A 303 6.48 11.48 31.67
N LEU A 304 6.82 12.71 31.31
CA LEU A 304 7.61 13.62 32.14
C LEU A 304 6.85 14.00 33.42
N ARG A 305 5.60 14.47 33.31
CA ARG A 305 4.77 14.87 34.47
C ARG A 305 4.59 13.74 35.49
N LEU A 306 4.46 12.49 35.03
CA LEU A 306 4.28 11.31 35.89
C LEU A 306 5.61 10.67 36.33
N GLY A 307 6.76 11.28 36.01
CA GLY A 307 8.09 10.80 36.41
C GLY A 307 8.51 9.49 35.76
N VAL A 308 7.90 9.12 34.62
CA VAL A 308 8.30 7.96 33.80
C VAL A 308 9.60 8.24 33.06
N LEU A 309 9.80 9.50 32.66
CA LEU A 309 11.04 10.02 32.08
C LEU A 309 11.65 11.04 33.07
N ARG A 310 12.96 10.93 33.35
CA ARG A 310 13.66 11.82 34.30
C ARG A 310 13.82 13.24 33.75
N GLN A 311 14.21 13.37 32.48
CA GLN A 311 14.52 14.62 31.82
C GLN A 311 13.98 14.62 30.38
N ASP A 312 13.73 15.82 29.85
CA ASP A 312 13.35 16.02 28.47
C ASP A 312 14.61 16.17 27.59
N TRP A 313 14.87 15.17 26.75
CA TRP A 313 15.97 15.17 25.78
C TRP A 313 15.42 15.34 24.36
N PRO A 314 16.09 16.12 23.49
CA PRO A 314 15.65 16.31 22.11
C PRO A 314 15.91 15.05 21.24
N GLU A 315 16.94 14.25 21.53
CA GLU A 315 17.18 12.99 20.81
C GLU A 315 16.33 11.85 21.39
N THR A 316 15.47 11.21 20.56
CA THR A 316 14.56 10.16 21.05
C THR A 316 15.28 8.94 21.65
N ASP A 317 16.43 8.54 21.10
CA ASP A 317 17.25 7.45 21.64
C ASP A 317 17.75 7.73 23.07
N ARG A 318 18.04 9.01 23.38
CA ARG A 318 18.44 9.44 24.73
C ARG A 318 17.22 9.66 25.64
N LEU A 319 16.12 10.16 25.08
CA LEU A 319 14.84 10.30 25.78
C LEU A 319 14.31 8.96 26.28
N LEU A 320 14.37 7.90 25.45
CA LEU A 320 13.90 6.54 25.79
C LEU A 320 15.02 5.61 26.27
N GLY A 321 16.24 6.13 26.43
CA GLY A 321 17.37 5.38 26.95
C GLY A 321 17.16 4.90 28.38
N SER A 322 17.78 3.78 28.75
CA SER A 322 17.65 3.15 30.08
C SER A 322 18.06 4.07 31.25
N ALA A 323 18.94 5.03 31.01
CA ALA A 323 19.34 6.06 31.98
C ALA A 323 18.27 7.15 32.19
N ASN A 324 17.34 7.36 31.26
CA ASN A 324 16.28 8.37 31.38
C ASN A 324 14.92 7.78 31.76
N VAL A 325 14.63 6.54 31.37
CA VAL A 325 13.39 5.83 31.75
C VAL A 325 13.47 5.37 33.23
N VAL A 326 12.39 5.58 33.98
CA VAL A 326 12.24 5.15 35.38
C VAL A 326 11.37 3.89 35.44
N PRO A 327 11.94 2.69 35.71
CA PRO A 327 11.19 1.42 35.61
C PRO A 327 9.97 1.34 36.53
N GLU A 328 10.05 1.86 37.75
CA GLU A 328 8.99 1.79 38.77
C GLU A 328 7.83 2.74 38.45
N ALA A 329 8.13 3.87 37.80
CA ALA A 329 7.12 4.78 37.29
C ALA A 329 6.47 4.24 36.01
N LEU A 330 7.25 3.67 35.09
CA LEU A 330 6.74 3.01 33.88
C LEU A 330 5.80 1.84 34.22
N GLN A 331 6.15 1.03 35.22
CA GLN A 331 5.30 -0.05 35.72
C GLN A 331 3.98 0.47 36.33
N ARG A 332 4.03 1.55 37.13
CA ARG A 332 2.81 2.16 37.70
C ARG A 332 1.92 2.75 36.60
N PHE A 333 2.52 3.45 35.64
CA PHE A 333 1.85 4.03 34.47
C PHE A 333 1.11 2.96 33.66
N ALA A 334 1.82 1.92 33.22
CA ALA A 334 1.26 0.85 32.39
C ALA A 334 0.18 0.05 33.13
N ARG A 335 0.37 -0.24 34.43
CA ARG A 335 -0.63 -0.92 35.25
C ARG A 335 -1.91 -0.08 35.39
N ALA A 336 -1.80 1.21 35.72
CA ALA A 336 -2.96 2.08 35.90
C ALA A 336 -3.76 2.28 34.59
N ALA A 337 -3.06 2.41 33.45
CA ALA A 337 -3.71 2.49 32.15
C ALA A 337 -4.47 1.19 31.78
N ALA A 338 -3.85 0.02 32.01
CA ALA A 338 -4.45 -1.28 31.72
C ALA A 338 -5.65 -1.60 32.65
N ASP A 339 -5.53 -1.28 33.93
CA ASP A 339 -6.58 -1.46 34.95
C ASP A 339 -7.81 -0.60 34.63
N PHE A 340 -7.60 0.69 34.32
CA PHE A 340 -8.66 1.59 33.89
C PHE A 340 -9.33 1.13 32.59
N ALA A 341 -8.54 0.75 31.58
CA ALA A 341 -9.05 0.30 30.28
C ALA A 341 -9.90 -0.97 30.36
N THR A 342 -9.68 -1.81 31.37
CA THR A 342 -10.45 -3.04 31.61
C THR A 342 -11.45 -2.92 32.78
N HIS A 343 -11.65 -1.72 33.31
CA HIS A 343 -12.52 -1.42 34.45
C HIS A 343 -12.25 -2.30 35.69
N GLY A 344 -10.98 -2.63 35.94
CA GLY A 344 -10.56 -3.52 37.03
C GLY A 344 -11.01 -4.99 36.90
N LYS A 345 -11.65 -5.39 35.80
CA LYS A 345 -12.23 -6.74 35.62
C LYS A 345 -11.17 -7.84 35.50
N LEU A 346 -9.91 -7.49 35.20
CA LEU A 346 -8.77 -8.42 35.24
C LEU A 346 -8.23 -8.66 36.67
N GLY A 347 -8.78 -7.97 37.68
CA GLY A 347 -8.30 -8.03 39.05
C GLY A 347 -6.87 -7.51 39.20
N LYS A 348 -6.12 -8.06 40.15
CA LYS A 348 -4.77 -7.58 40.46
C LYS A 348 -3.76 -7.94 39.36
N LEU A 349 -3.43 -6.94 38.53
CA LEU A 349 -2.45 -7.03 37.44
C LEU A 349 -1.00 -7.22 37.94
N GLU A 350 -0.51 -8.44 37.76
CA GLU A 350 0.89 -8.85 37.97
C GLU A 350 1.62 -8.91 36.63
N PHE A 351 2.82 -8.32 36.54
CA PHE A 351 3.60 -8.33 35.30
C PHE A 351 4.13 -9.74 35.01
N ALA A 352 4.11 -10.12 33.73
CA ALA A 352 4.92 -11.22 33.23
C ALA A 352 6.41 -10.88 33.34
N GLN A 353 7.29 -11.86 33.15
CA GLN A 353 8.74 -11.67 33.18
C GLN A 353 9.33 -11.56 31.77
N ASP A 354 10.21 -10.58 31.56
CA ASP A 354 10.98 -10.40 30.33
C ASP A 354 12.07 -11.48 30.18
N ALA A 355 12.85 -11.40 29.09
CA ALA A 355 13.95 -12.32 28.79
C ALA A 355 15.06 -12.39 29.88
N HIS A 356 15.05 -11.46 30.84
CA HIS A 356 16.03 -11.25 31.92
C HIS A 356 15.40 -11.39 33.32
N GLY A 357 14.12 -11.79 33.43
CA GLY A 357 13.41 -11.97 34.70
C GLY A 357 12.82 -10.68 35.31
N ARG A 358 12.84 -9.55 34.59
CA ARG A 358 12.29 -8.26 35.05
C ARG A 358 10.81 -8.13 34.65
N PRO A 359 10.02 -7.24 35.28
CA PRO A 359 8.67 -6.92 34.82
C PRO A 359 8.62 -6.56 33.32
N ASP A 360 7.80 -7.28 32.56
CA ASP A 360 7.69 -7.18 31.11
C ASP A 360 6.89 -5.93 30.71
N VAL A 361 7.58 -4.79 30.78
CA VAL A 361 7.12 -3.48 30.30
C VAL A 361 8.28 -2.77 29.59
N SER A 362 8.02 -2.08 28.49
CA SER A 362 9.05 -1.38 27.71
C SER A 362 8.47 -0.20 26.94
N ALA A 363 9.29 0.83 26.74
CA ALA A 363 8.99 1.99 25.92
C ALA A 363 9.78 1.92 24.59
N PHE A 364 9.17 2.37 23.51
CA PHE A 364 9.67 2.32 22.14
C PHE A 364 9.39 3.64 21.43
N ASP A 365 10.26 4.00 20.48
CA ASP A 365 9.99 5.10 19.56
C ASP A 365 9.04 4.63 18.47
N PHE A 366 7.91 5.33 18.30
CA PHE A 366 6.96 5.16 17.20
C PHE A 366 6.96 6.38 16.25
N THR A 367 7.91 7.31 16.43
CA THR A 367 8.08 8.53 15.62
C THR A 367 8.72 8.23 14.28
N SER A 368 9.73 7.37 14.31
CA SER A 368 10.46 6.92 13.14
C SER A 368 9.70 5.81 12.43
N MET A 369 9.61 5.91 11.10
CA MET A 369 9.19 4.82 10.23
C MET A 369 10.30 4.59 9.20
N MET A 370 11.07 3.51 9.42
CA MET A 370 12.14 3.13 8.51
C MET A 370 11.61 2.39 7.27
N ARG A 371 12.10 2.78 6.09
CA ARG A 371 11.78 2.14 4.81
C ARG A 371 13.03 2.02 3.94
N ALA A 372 13.39 0.82 3.50
CA ALA A 372 14.49 0.64 2.54
C ALA A 372 14.13 1.27 1.19
N GLU A 373 15.11 1.87 0.49
CA GLU A 373 14.86 2.48 -0.83
C GLU A 373 14.44 1.45 -1.87
N SER A 374 15.12 0.30 -1.89
CA SER A 374 14.77 -0.88 -2.67
C SER A 374 14.54 -2.10 -1.77
N SER A 375 13.85 -3.09 -2.30
CA SER A 375 13.61 -4.37 -1.63
C SER A 375 14.58 -5.48 -2.04
N ALA A 376 15.31 -5.30 -3.15
CA ALA A 376 16.36 -6.20 -3.61
C ALA A 376 17.53 -5.47 -4.28
N ARG A 377 18.67 -6.17 -4.40
CA ARG A 377 19.87 -5.78 -5.16
C ARG A 377 20.54 -7.02 -5.73
N VAL A 378 21.39 -6.86 -6.74
CA VAL A 378 22.28 -7.92 -7.24
C VAL A 378 23.73 -7.44 -7.20
N GLN A 379 24.63 -8.26 -6.68
CA GLN A 379 26.08 -8.03 -6.72
C GLN A 379 26.74 -9.09 -7.61
N GLU A 380 27.63 -8.68 -8.51
CA GLU A 380 28.44 -9.60 -9.33
C GLU A 380 29.93 -9.28 -9.22
N LYS A 381 30.73 -10.27 -8.81
CA LYS A 381 32.19 -10.20 -8.81
C LYS A 381 32.75 -11.50 -9.38
N HIS A 382 33.79 -11.40 -10.23
CA HIS A 382 34.45 -12.55 -10.87
C HIS A 382 33.50 -13.52 -11.63
N GLY A 383 32.33 -13.04 -12.08
CA GLY A 383 31.30 -13.86 -12.73
C GLY A 383 30.41 -14.68 -11.79
N ALA A 384 30.57 -14.52 -10.47
CA ALA A 384 29.67 -15.09 -9.48
C ALA A 384 28.69 -14.01 -9.01
N ARG A 385 27.40 -14.27 -9.25
CA ARG A 385 26.30 -13.38 -8.87
C ARG A 385 25.75 -13.73 -7.50
N LEU A 386 25.28 -12.72 -6.79
CA LEU A 386 24.53 -12.81 -5.54
C LEU A 386 23.27 -11.96 -5.65
N LEU A 387 22.11 -12.58 -5.44
CA LEU A 387 20.82 -11.89 -5.32
C LEU A 387 20.55 -11.60 -3.84
N LEU A 388 20.41 -10.33 -3.48
CA LEU A 388 20.09 -9.88 -2.13
C LEU A 388 18.62 -9.44 -2.06
N GLY A 389 17.88 -9.88 -1.05
CA GLY A 389 16.50 -9.46 -0.79
C GLY A 389 16.23 -9.13 0.68
N LEU A 390 15.43 -8.09 0.94
CA LEU A 390 14.98 -7.70 2.28
C LEU A 390 13.56 -8.23 2.57
N VAL A 391 13.30 -8.68 3.80
CA VAL A 391 12.03 -9.25 4.24
C VAL A 391 11.69 -8.82 5.68
N GLY A 392 10.43 -8.42 5.93
CA GLY A 392 9.95 -8.02 7.26
C GLY A 392 10.43 -6.63 7.69
N ASP A 393 10.61 -6.42 9.00
CA ASP A 393 10.83 -5.09 9.60
C ASP A 393 12.09 -4.34 9.08
N CYS A 394 13.04 -5.04 8.43
CA CYS A 394 14.21 -4.41 7.78
C CYS A 394 13.91 -3.81 6.39
N LEU A 395 12.76 -4.16 5.79
CA LEU A 395 12.28 -3.61 4.53
C LEU A 395 11.32 -2.43 4.76
N VAL A 396 10.29 -2.65 5.58
CA VAL A 396 9.34 -1.62 6.03
C VAL A 396 9.06 -1.84 7.50
N GLU A 397 9.34 -0.84 8.33
CA GLU A 397 9.01 -0.87 9.74
C GLU A 397 7.50 -0.79 9.96
N PRO A 398 6.89 -1.70 10.74
CA PRO A 398 5.47 -1.68 10.98
C PRO A 398 5.09 -0.77 12.15
N PHE A 399 4.05 0.05 11.96
CA PHE A 399 3.40 0.74 13.08
C PHE A 399 2.49 -0.24 13.83
N TRP A 400 2.93 -0.71 15.00
CA TRP A 400 2.32 -1.84 15.71
C TRP A 400 0.82 -1.67 16.06
N PRO A 401 0.32 -0.47 16.43
CA PRO A 401 -1.12 -0.30 16.71
C PRO A 401 -2.06 -0.53 15.51
N LEU A 402 -1.55 -0.56 14.28
CA LEU A 402 -2.32 -0.92 13.07
C LEU A 402 -2.13 -2.39 12.65
N GLY A 403 -1.35 -3.19 13.40
CA GLY A 403 -1.25 -4.63 13.18
C GLY A 403 -0.64 -5.09 11.85
N THR A 404 0.06 -4.22 11.11
CA THR A 404 0.48 -4.47 9.73
C THR A 404 1.70 -5.39 9.56
N GLY A 405 2.47 -5.61 10.62
CA GLY A 405 3.82 -6.21 10.55
C GLY A 405 3.86 -7.65 10.03
N VAL A 406 3.02 -8.55 10.56
CA VAL A 406 3.02 -9.95 10.08
C VAL A 406 2.52 -10.03 8.65
N ALA A 407 1.47 -9.28 8.32
CA ALA A 407 0.90 -9.25 6.98
C ALA A 407 1.92 -8.77 5.94
N ARG A 408 2.47 -7.56 6.10
CA ARG A 408 3.45 -7.00 5.16
C ARG A 408 4.75 -7.80 5.14
N GLY A 409 5.18 -8.32 6.28
CA GLY A 409 6.35 -9.20 6.38
C GLY A 409 6.18 -10.55 5.64
N PHE A 410 4.97 -11.14 5.66
CA PHE A 410 4.66 -12.36 4.93
C PHE A 410 4.51 -12.10 3.43
N LEU A 411 3.91 -10.98 3.04
CA LEU A 411 3.83 -10.57 1.63
C LEU A 411 5.23 -10.34 1.05
N ALA A 412 6.10 -9.62 1.76
CA ALA A 412 7.50 -9.48 1.39
C ALA A 412 8.25 -10.82 1.31
N ALA A 413 7.93 -11.78 2.18
CA ALA A 413 8.51 -13.14 2.13
C ALA A 413 8.04 -13.91 0.88
N PHE A 414 6.77 -13.77 0.47
CA PHE A 414 6.24 -14.36 -0.77
C PHE A 414 6.85 -13.70 -2.00
N ASP A 415 6.96 -12.36 -2.02
CA ASP A 415 7.55 -11.61 -3.14
C ASP A 415 9.05 -11.90 -3.29
N ALA A 416 9.77 -12.09 -2.18
CA ALA A 416 11.17 -12.53 -2.19
C ALA A 416 11.32 -13.99 -2.67
N ALA A 417 10.46 -14.90 -2.25
CA ALA A 417 10.49 -16.29 -2.75
C ALA A 417 10.09 -16.39 -4.23
N TRP A 418 9.14 -15.58 -4.69
CA TRP A 418 8.79 -15.44 -6.11
C TRP A 418 9.98 -14.90 -6.92
N MET A 419 10.64 -13.83 -6.45
CA MET A 419 11.87 -13.29 -7.04
C MET A 419 12.98 -14.35 -7.16
N VAL A 420 13.18 -15.17 -6.13
CA VAL A 420 14.17 -16.28 -6.16
C VAL A 420 13.76 -17.38 -7.15
N LYS A 421 12.46 -17.66 -7.31
CA LYS A 421 11.93 -18.56 -8.34
C LYS A 421 12.21 -18.00 -9.75
N ARG A 422 11.98 -16.70 -9.99
CA ARG A 422 12.32 -16.03 -11.27
C ARG A 422 13.82 -16.03 -11.57
N TRP A 423 14.65 -15.89 -10.53
CA TRP A 423 16.11 -16.02 -10.60
C TRP A 423 16.57 -17.43 -11.00
N ALA A 424 16.01 -18.47 -10.36
CA ALA A 424 16.31 -19.86 -10.68
C ALA A 424 15.87 -20.26 -12.10
N GLU A 425 14.81 -19.64 -12.63
CA GLU A 425 14.39 -19.76 -14.04
C GLU A 425 15.36 -19.11 -15.04
N GLY A 426 16.39 -18.40 -14.57
CA GLY A 426 17.42 -17.79 -15.43
C GLY A 426 17.06 -16.42 -16.01
N ALA A 427 16.07 -15.73 -15.46
CA ALA A 427 15.72 -14.35 -15.87
C ALA A 427 16.89 -13.37 -15.63
N GLY A 428 16.96 -12.29 -16.41
CA GLY A 428 18.04 -11.31 -16.32
C GLY A 428 18.03 -10.57 -14.97
N PRO A 429 19.21 -10.23 -14.38
CA PRO A 429 19.27 -9.54 -13.08
C PRO A 429 18.38 -8.29 -12.99
N LEU A 430 18.39 -7.45 -14.02
CA LEU A 430 17.57 -6.23 -14.10
C LEU A 430 16.06 -6.52 -14.27
N GLU A 431 15.70 -7.65 -14.88
CA GLU A 431 14.29 -8.07 -15.01
C GLU A 431 13.75 -8.55 -13.66
N VAL A 432 14.52 -9.37 -12.94
CA VAL A 432 14.21 -9.85 -11.59
C VAL A 432 14.06 -8.68 -10.62
N LEU A 433 14.97 -7.69 -10.69
CA LEU A 433 14.90 -6.47 -9.88
C LEU A 433 13.68 -5.61 -10.24
N ALA A 434 13.42 -5.34 -11.52
CA ALA A 434 12.27 -4.54 -11.94
C ALA A 434 10.92 -5.16 -11.56
N GLU A 435 10.80 -6.49 -11.71
CA GLU A 435 9.62 -7.26 -11.28
C GLU A 435 9.43 -7.17 -9.75
N ARG A 436 10.52 -7.32 -8.99
CA ARG A 436 10.52 -7.25 -7.52
C ARG A 436 10.17 -5.86 -6.98
N GLU A 437 10.69 -4.80 -7.59
CA GLU A 437 10.44 -3.41 -7.17
C GLU A 437 9.03 -2.94 -7.57
N SER A 438 8.49 -3.43 -8.70
CA SER A 438 7.07 -3.21 -9.06
C SER A 438 6.12 -3.73 -7.96
N LEU A 439 6.43 -4.89 -7.35
CA LEU A 439 5.68 -5.40 -6.19
C LEU A 439 5.92 -4.57 -4.93
N TYR A 440 7.15 -4.09 -4.72
CA TYR A 440 7.50 -3.32 -3.53
C TYR A 440 6.78 -1.97 -3.43
N GLN A 441 6.49 -1.32 -4.56
CA GLN A 441 5.70 -0.07 -4.58
C GLN A 441 4.32 -0.22 -3.90
N LEU A 442 3.69 -1.40 -4.01
CA LEU A 442 2.38 -1.69 -3.43
C LEU A 442 2.44 -1.91 -1.90
N LEU A 443 3.57 -2.44 -1.39
CA LEU A 443 3.66 -3.04 -0.05
C LEU A 443 3.24 -2.09 1.08
N SER A 444 3.66 -0.81 1.03
CA SER A 444 3.36 0.17 2.07
C SER A 444 1.89 0.62 2.12
N GLN A 445 1.12 0.35 1.06
CA GLN A 445 -0.28 0.75 0.92
C GLN A 445 -1.26 -0.41 1.18
N THR A 446 -0.76 -1.66 1.22
CA THR A 446 -1.58 -2.87 1.47
C THR A 446 -2.46 -2.76 2.72
N SER A 447 -3.70 -3.22 2.58
CA SER A 447 -4.68 -3.46 3.65
C SER A 447 -5.55 -4.68 3.27
N PRO A 448 -6.32 -5.29 4.19
CA PRO A 448 -7.25 -6.37 3.83
C PRO A 448 -8.29 -5.98 2.78
N GLU A 449 -8.62 -4.69 2.66
CA GLU A 449 -9.67 -4.15 1.79
C GLU A 449 -9.20 -3.95 0.34
N ASN A 450 -7.92 -3.59 0.12
CA ASN A 450 -7.35 -3.34 -1.21
C ASN A 450 -6.60 -4.53 -1.83
N MET A 451 -6.65 -5.69 -1.18
CA MET A 451 -6.09 -6.95 -1.64
C MET A 451 -7.17 -7.93 -2.14
N HIS A 452 -6.78 -9.01 -2.82
CA HIS A 452 -7.74 -10.02 -3.29
C HIS A 452 -8.53 -10.64 -2.14
N ARG A 453 -9.86 -10.59 -2.19
CA ARG A 453 -10.76 -11.09 -1.13
C ARG A 453 -10.65 -12.62 -0.89
N ASN A 454 -10.25 -13.40 -1.90
CA ASN A 454 -10.17 -14.85 -1.79
C ASN A 454 -8.84 -15.33 -1.17
N VAL A 455 -8.70 -15.09 0.14
CA VAL A 455 -7.49 -15.44 0.91
C VAL A 455 -7.12 -16.93 0.89
N ALA A 456 -8.04 -17.82 0.49
CA ALA A 456 -7.80 -19.26 0.41
C ALA A 456 -7.02 -19.68 -0.85
N GLN A 457 -6.90 -18.79 -1.84
CA GLN A 457 -6.17 -19.02 -3.10
C GLN A 457 -4.78 -18.36 -3.12
N TYR A 458 -4.39 -17.65 -2.05
CA TYR A 458 -3.09 -16.97 -1.98
C TYR A 458 -1.92 -17.97 -2.08
N GLY A 459 -1.05 -17.74 -3.06
CA GLY A 459 0.19 -18.48 -3.26
C GLY A 459 1.38 -17.53 -3.47
N LEU A 460 2.52 -18.09 -3.91
CA LEU A 460 3.69 -17.29 -4.26
C LEU A 460 3.44 -16.35 -5.44
N ASP A 461 2.61 -16.76 -6.41
CA ASP A 461 2.22 -15.91 -7.53
C ASP A 461 1.60 -14.60 -7.03
N PRO A 462 2.20 -13.43 -7.31
CA PRO A 462 1.69 -12.15 -6.84
C PRO A 462 0.31 -11.79 -7.39
N ALA A 463 -0.08 -12.31 -8.57
CA ALA A 463 -1.41 -12.10 -9.15
C ALA A 463 -2.51 -12.79 -8.32
N SER A 464 -2.18 -13.77 -7.48
CA SER A 464 -3.14 -14.36 -6.53
C SER A 464 -3.44 -13.47 -5.30
N ARG A 465 -2.69 -12.37 -5.13
CA ARG A 465 -2.66 -11.54 -3.92
C ARG A 465 -3.00 -10.07 -4.20
N TYR A 466 -2.40 -9.49 -5.23
CA TYR A 466 -2.55 -8.09 -5.60
C TYR A 466 -3.51 -7.93 -6.81
N PRO A 467 -4.67 -7.26 -6.65
CA PRO A 467 -5.56 -6.98 -7.78
C PRO A 467 -4.94 -5.96 -8.74
N ASN A 468 -5.31 -6.04 -10.02
CA ASN A 468 -4.85 -5.12 -11.08
C ASN A 468 -3.32 -4.96 -11.17
N LEU A 469 -2.60 -6.07 -10.91
CA LEU A 469 -1.15 -6.09 -10.80
C LEU A 469 -0.43 -5.69 -12.10
N ASN A 470 0.41 -4.65 -12.02
CA ASN A 470 1.34 -4.26 -13.07
C ASN A 470 2.79 -4.64 -12.69
N LEU A 471 3.28 -5.78 -13.18
CA LEU A 471 4.68 -6.22 -13.01
C LEU A 471 5.72 -5.40 -13.80
N ARG A 472 5.28 -4.37 -14.55
CA ARG A 472 6.12 -3.46 -15.33
C ARG A 472 6.00 -2.00 -14.85
N ALA A 473 5.50 -1.78 -13.63
CA ALA A 473 5.44 -0.45 -13.02
C ALA A 473 6.84 0.16 -12.81
N VAL A 474 7.83 -0.69 -12.56
CA VAL A 474 9.27 -0.39 -12.64
C VAL A 474 9.85 -1.14 -13.84
N THR A 475 10.77 -0.51 -14.57
CA THR A 475 11.40 -1.07 -15.76
C THR A 475 12.88 -1.42 -15.53
N PRO A 476 13.47 -2.38 -16.29
CA PRO A 476 14.88 -2.78 -16.14
C PRO A 476 15.91 -1.65 -16.26
N SER A 477 15.58 -0.53 -16.93
CA SER A 477 16.46 0.64 -17.03
C SER A 477 16.48 1.50 -15.76
N GLN A 478 15.41 1.46 -14.95
CA GLN A 478 15.26 2.24 -13.71
C GLN A 478 15.94 1.60 -12.49
N VAL A 479 16.33 0.33 -12.57
CA VAL A 479 16.95 -0.45 -11.47
C VAL A 479 18.42 -0.80 -11.74
N ARG A 480 19.09 -0.04 -12.62
CA ARG A 480 20.49 -0.29 -13.00
C ARG A 480 21.46 -0.01 -11.86
N ASP A 481 21.13 0.95 -11.01
CA ASP A 481 21.80 1.29 -9.75
C ASP A 481 21.67 0.19 -8.68
N LEU A 482 20.73 -0.75 -8.83
CA LEU A 482 20.55 -1.91 -7.95
C LEU A 482 21.37 -3.13 -8.38
N TYR A 483 22.13 -3.04 -9.49
CA TYR A 483 22.97 -4.12 -10.01
C TYR A 483 24.46 -3.73 -10.01
N ASP A 484 25.14 -4.10 -8.93
CA ASP A 484 26.54 -3.77 -8.66
C ASP A 484 27.47 -4.76 -9.37
N VAL A 485 28.03 -4.38 -10.52
CA VAL A 485 29.08 -5.15 -11.20
C VAL A 485 30.45 -4.57 -10.82
N GLU A 486 31.17 -5.26 -9.94
CA GLU A 486 32.52 -4.83 -9.58
C GLU A 486 33.47 -5.03 -10.77
N ALA A 487 33.92 -3.92 -11.34
CA ALA A 487 34.87 -3.92 -12.45
C ALA A 487 36.17 -4.64 -12.06
N LYS A 488 36.79 -5.33 -13.02
CA LYS A 488 38.12 -5.93 -12.84
C LYS A 488 39.09 -4.85 -12.33
N GLU A 489 39.83 -5.14 -11.27
CA GLU A 489 40.94 -4.27 -10.87
C GLU A 489 41.89 -4.07 -12.07
N PRO A 490 42.45 -2.85 -12.24
CA PRO A 490 43.39 -2.56 -13.31
C PRO A 490 44.73 -3.27 -13.04
N VAL A 491 44.80 -4.55 -13.41
CA VAL A 491 46.04 -5.32 -13.42
C VAL A 491 47.06 -4.57 -14.27
N ARG A 492 48.14 -4.09 -13.63
CA ARG A 492 49.28 -3.48 -14.30
C ARG A 492 49.79 -4.44 -15.36
N ARG A 493 49.59 -4.10 -16.65
CA ARG A 493 50.05 -4.91 -17.77
C ARG A 493 51.59 -4.96 -17.77
N MET A 494 52.14 -6.14 -17.51
CA MET A 494 53.45 -6.51 -18.03
C MET A 494 53.21 -7.36 -19.29
N SER A 495 53.92 -7.07 -20.36
CA SER A 495 53.80 -7.71 -21.68
C SER A 495 54.33 -9.15 -21.68
N ASP A 496 53.65 -10.10 -22.34
CA ASP A 496 53.98 -10.43 -23.74
C ASP A 496 52.95 -11.35 -24.46
N LYS A 497 52.85 -11.15 -25.79
CA LYS A 497 52.41 -12.00 -26.93
C LYS A 497 51.39 -13.17 -26.82
N THR A 498 50.30 -12.99 -27.59
CA THR A 498 49.60 -13.93 -28.53
C THR A 498 49.59 -15.45 -28.31
N ASP A 499 48.38 -16.03 -28.25
CA ASP A 499 47.82 -16.76 -29.41
C ASP A 499 46.26 -16.71 -29.40
N SER A 500 45.63 -17.37 -30.37
CA SER A 500 44.32 -17.08 -30.96
C SER A 500 43.16 -17.95 -30.45
N GLY A 501 41.94 -17.41 -30.50
CA GLY A 501 40.71 -18.16 -30.19
C GLY A 501 39.47 -17.27 -30.04
N LYS A 502 38.72 -17.06 -31.14
CA LYS A 502 37.42 -16.37 -31.10
C LYS A 502 36.33 -17.26 -30.50
N PRO A 503 35.44 -16.69 -29.68
CA PRO A 503 34.00 -16.86 -29.91
C PRO A 503 33.32 -15.50 -30.09
N ALA A 504 32.18 -15.49 -30.79
CA ALA A 504 31.52 -14.25 -31.22
C ALA A 504 30.65 -13.61 -30.11
N THR A 505 30.88 -12.33 -29.81
CA THR A 505 29.99 -11.47 -29.01
C THR A 505 29.88 -10.09 -29.66
N GLY A 506 28.94 -9.93 -30.59
CA GLY A 506 28.83 -8.75 -31.48
C GLY A 506 28.34 -7.44 -30.85
N SER A 507 28.16 -7.35 -29.53
CA SER A 507 27.64 -6.15 -28.84
C SER A 507 28.67 -5.38 -28.02
N VAL A 508 29.85 -5.96 -27.72
CA VAL A 508 30.90 -5.27 -26.94
C VAL A 508 31.84 -4.49 -27.86
N ALA A 509 32.13 -5.06 -29.04
CA ALA A 509 33.05 -4.47 -30.02
C ALA A 509 32.59 -3.10 -30.56
N THR A 510 31.28 -2.86 -30.66
CA THR A 510 30.73 -1.58 -31.17
C THR A 510 30.84 -0.44 -30.16
N GLN A 511 30.78 -0.73 -28.86
CA GLN A 511 30.91 0.29 -27.81
C GLN A 511 32.38 0.70 -27.60
N GLU A 512 33.31 -0.26 -27.68
CA GLU A 512 34.76 0.01 -27.65
C GLU A 512 35.19 0.84 -28.87
N GLU A 513 34.65 0.53 -30.06
CA GLU A 513 34.89 1.30 -31.29
C GLU A 513 34.34 2.73 -31.22
N LEU A 514 33.10 2.90 -30.72
CA LEU A 514 32.49 4.22 -30.51
C LEU A 514 33.28 5.05 -29.49
N LEU A 515 33.70 4.45 -28.38
CA LEU A 515 34.51 5.13 -27.36
C LEU A 515 35.86 5.59 -27.92
N HIS A 516 36.54 4.73 -28.69
CA HIS A 516 37.80 5.09 -29.36
C HIS A 516 37.61 6.24 -30.36
N TRP A 517 36.54 6.20 -31.16
CA TRP A 517 36.23 7.28 -32.10
C TRP A 517 35.94 8.60 -31.37
N CYS A 518 35.15 8.59 -30.29
CA CYS A 518 34.92 9.79 -29.49
C CYS A 518 36.21 10.34 -28.86
N GLN A 519 37.12 9.46 -28.39
CA GLN A 519 38.44 9.85 -27.90
C GLN A 519 39.29 10.52 -28.98
N GLU A 520 39.27 9.99 -30.20
CA GLU A 520 39.99 10.55 -31.35
C GLU A 520 39.45 11.93 -31.76
N GLN A 521 38.12 12.10 -31.83
CA GLN A 521 37.51 13.39 -32.20
C GLN A 521 37.74 14.48 -31.13
N THR A 522 37.65 14.12 -29.85
CA THR A 522 37.80 15.06 -28.72
C THR A 522 39.25 15.28 -28.29
N ALA A 523 40.22 14.61 -28.91
CA ALA A 523 41.63 14.79 -28.61
C ALA A 523 42.10 16.25 -28.85
N GLY A 524 42.92 16.76 -27.94
CA GLY A 524 43.55 18.09 -28.04
C GLY A 524 42.73 19.26 -27.52
N TYR A 525 41.50 19.06 -27.03
CA TYR A 525 40.71 20.12 -26.39
C TYR A 525 41.08 20.28 -24.89
N PRO A 526 41.23 21.52 -24.39
CA PRO A 526 41.54 21.76 -22.98
C PRO A 526 40.37 21.35 -22.08
N GLY A 527 40.65 20.66 -20.98
CA GLY A 527 39.64 20.22 -20.01
C GLY A 527 38.81 18.99 -20.42
N VAL A 528 38.93 18.49 -21.65
CA VAL A 528 38.16 17.35 -22.16
C VAL A 528 38.98 16.07 -22.11
N HIS A 529 38.44 15.02 -21.46
CA HIS A 529 39.11 13.72 -21.37
C HIS A 529 38.10 12.56 -21.36
N VAL A 530 37.76 12.05 -22.55
CA VAL A 530 36.76 10.97 -22.72
C VAL A 530 37.33 9.62 -22.29
N THR A 531 36.84 9.08 -21.17
CA THR A 531 37.25 7.74 -20.65
C THR A 531 36.11 6.73 -20.63
N ASN A 532 34.87 7.20 -20.69
CA ASN A 532 33.66 6.39 -20.69
C ASN A 532 32.55 7.11 -21.48
N LEU A 533 31.44 6.40 -21.70
CA LEU A 533 30.23 6.94 -22.33
C LEU A 533 29.18 7.25 -21.25
N SER A 534 29.61 7.94 -20.18
CA SER A 534 28.75 8.44 -19.10
C SER A 534 29.35 9.71 -18.47
N SER A 535 30.08 9.59 -17.35
CA SER A 535 30.58 10.73 -16.58
C SER A 535 31.54 11.66 -17.33
N SER A 536 32.20 11.17 -18.38
CA SER A 536 33.09 11.97 -19.24
C SER A 536 32.36 13.01 -20.10
N TRP A 537 31.02 13.01 -20.09
CA TRP A 537 30.17 13.93 -20.86
C TRP A 537 29.30 14.81 -19.95
N ALA A 538 29.42 14.64 -18.63
CA ALA A 538 28.57 15.28 -17.62
C ALA A 538 28.86 16.79 -17.45
N ASP A 539 30.04 17.26 -17.87
CA ASP A 539 30.41 18.67 -17.88
C ASP A 539 29.98 19.42 -19.16
N GLY A 540 29.43 18.71 -20.15
CA GLY A 540 29.07 19.23 -21.47
C GLY A 540 30.26 19.53 -22.40
N LEU A 541 31.48 19.67 -21.88
CA LEU A 541 32.67 20.10 -22.64
C LEU A 541 33.07 19.06 -23.69
N ALA A 542 32.93 17.77 -23.38
CA ALA A 542 33.19 16.69 -24.35
C ALA A 542 32.23 16.74 -25.56
N LEU A 543 30.96 17.14 -25.36
CA LEU A 543 30.00 17.29 -26.45
C LEU A 543 30.29 18.55 -27.27
N CYS A 544 30.62 19.67 -26.61
CA CYS A 544 31.07 20.88 -27.30
C CYS A 544 32.30 20.63 -28.18
N ALA A 545 33.31 19.92 -27.65
CA ALA A 545 34.51 19.55 -28.38
C ALA A 545 34.20 18.65 -29.60
N LEU A 546 33.28 17.68 -29.45
CA LEU A 546 32.84 16.84 -30.56
C LEU A 546 32.14 17.66 -31.66
N VAL A 547 31.21 18.54 -31.31
CA VAL A 547 30.50 19.41 -32.28
C VAL A 547 31.47 20.35 -32.99
N HIS A 548 32.36 21.01 -32.25
CA HIS A 548 33.40 21.87 -32.83
C HIS A 548 34.35 21.09 -33.74
N ARG A 549 34.77 19.88 -33.38
CA ARG A 549 35.69 19.08 -34.21
C ARG A 549 35.05 18.76 -35.56
N LEU A 550 33.77 18.38 -35.56
CA LEU A 550 33.02 17.99 -36.74
C LEU A 550 32.62 19.18 -37.62
N ARG A 551 32.47 20.37 -37.05
CA ARG A 551 32.23 21.61 -37.80
C ARG A 551 32.95 22.81 -37.18
N PRO A 552 34.23 23.04 -37.53
CA PRO A 552 35.02 24.18 -37.04
C PRO A 552 34.40 25.51 -37.47
N GLY A 553 34.37 26.49 -36.57
CA GLY A 553 33.83 27.83 -36.81
C GLY A 553 32.43 28.12 -36.25
N LEU A 554 31.83 27.17 -35.50
CA LEU A 554 30.56 27.39 -34.78
C LEU A 554 30.72 27.99 -33.36
N LEU A 555 31.93 27.92 -32.80
CA LEU A 555 32.30 28.51 -31.52
C LEU A 555 33.83 28.58 -31.41
N GLU A 556 34.39 29.57 -30.72
CA GLU A 556 35.81 29.55 -30.34
C GLU A 556 35.99 28.82 -28.99
N PRO A 557 36.99 27.93 -28.82
CA PRO A 557 37.21 27.20 -27.56
C PRO A 557 37.39 28.09 -26.33
N SER A 558 37.81 29.34 -26.55
CA SER A 558 37.96 30.40 -25.56
C SER A 558 36.63 30.82 -24.90
N GLU A 559 35.50 30.64 -25.60
CA GLU A 559 34.17 31.12 -25.16
C GLU A 559 33.47 30.16 -24.20
N LEU A 560 33.93 28.91 -24.09
CA LEU A 560 33.42 27.91 -23.13
C LEU A 560 34.04 28.05 -21.72
N GLN A 561 35.03 28.92 -21.54
CA GLN A 561 35.82 29.00 -20.33
C GLN A 561 35.07 29.73 -19.20
N GLY A 562 34.24 28.98 -18.46
CA GLY A 562 33.45 29.46 -17.32
C GLY A 562 31.94 29.20 -17.41
N VAL A 563 31.47 28.57 -18.50
CA VAL A 563 30.06 28.23 -18.71
C VAL A 563 29.63 27.05 -17.83
N GLY A 564 28.41 27.07 -17.29
CA GLY A 564 27.90 25.98 -16.46
C GLY A 564 27.64 24.69 -17.27
N ALA A 565 27.84 23.52 -16.67
CA ALA A 565 27.72 22.21 -17.34
C ALA A 565 26.37 22.02 -18.09
N LEU A 566 25.27 22.52 -17.51
CA LEU A 566 23.94 22.47 -18.13
C LEU A 566 23.80 23.38 -19.36
N GLU A 567 24.44 24.55 -19.33
CA GLU A 567 24.41 25.53 -20.42
C GLU A 567 25.28 25.05 -21.58
N ALA A 568 26.51 24.58 -21.31
CA ALA A 568 27.39 23.98 -22.29
C ALA A 568 26.73 22.77 -22.98
N THR A 569 26.11 21.87 -22.21
CA THR A 569 25.37 20.72 -22.75
C THR A 569 24.16 21.16 -23.58
N SER A 570 23.37 22.12 -23.10
CA SER A 570 22.19 22.61 -23.83
C SER A 570 22.57 23.31 -25.14
N TRP A 571 23.68 24.05 -25.16
CA TRP A 571 24.22 24.66 -26.36
C TRP A 571 24.65 23.60 -27.38
N ALA A 572 25.44 22.60 -26.95
CA ALA A 572 25.97 21.58 -27.86
C ALA A 572 24.86 20.69 -28.45
N LEU A 573 23.81 20.38 -27.68
CA LEU A 573 22.62 19.68 -28.18
C LEU A 573 21.88 20.48 -29.26
N LYS A 574 21.61 21.77 -29.02
CA LYS A 574 20.97 22.67 -30.00
C LYS A 574 21.81 22.81 -31.27
N MET A 575 23.13 22.95 -31.12
CA MET A 575 24.03 23.15 -32.24
C MET A 575 24.21 21.87 -33.07
N ALA A 576 24.22 20.69 -32.44
CA ALA A 576 24.19 19.41 -33.14
C ALA A 576 22.87 19.19 -33.89
N GLU A 577 21.73 19.63 -33.34
CA GLU A 577 20.44 19.56 -34.03
C GLU A 577 20.38 20.48 -35.25
N HIS A 578 20.76 21.75 -35.08
CA HIS A 578 20.68 22.77 -36.14
C HIS A 578 21.74 22.61 -37.23
N GLU A 579 23.01 22.36 -36.85
CA GLU A 579 24.14 22.40 -37.77
C GLU A 579 24.64 21.02 -38.23
N LEU A 580 24.30 19.95 -37.52
CA LEU A 580 24.67 18.56 -37.88
C LEU A 580 23.43 17.70 -38.20
N GLY A 581 22.22 18.19 -37.96
CA GLY A 581 20.97 17.46 -38.20
C GLY A 581 20.71 16.31 -37.22
N ILE A 582 21.40 16.28 -36.06
CA ILE A 582 21.34 15.19 -35.09
C ILE A 582 20.43 15.57 -33.92
N THR A 583 19.17 15.17 -34.02
CA THR A 583 18.12 15.42 -33.01
C THR A 583 18.50 14.82 -31.63
N PRO A 584 18.39 15.56 -30.52
CA PRO A 584 18.68 15.07 -29.17
C PRO A 584 17.91 13.80 -28.80
N VAL A 585 18.64 12.76 -28.37
CA VAL A 585 18.03 11.51 -27.83
C VAL A 585 17.82 11.59 -26.31
N LEU A 586 18.55 12.48 -25.63
CA LEU A 586 18.50 12.73 -24.20
C LEU A 586 18.53 14.23 -23.90
N SER A 587 17.93 14.64 -22.79
CA SER A 587 17.94 16.05 -22.37
C SER A 587 19.29 16.46 -21.78
N ALA A 588 19.56 17.77 -21.74
CA ALA A 588 20.77 18.30 -21.12
C ALA A 588 20.88 17.91 -19.64
N GLN A 589 19.77 17.90 -18.90
CA GLN A 589 19.74 17.46 -17.50
C GLN A 589 20.10 15.97 -17.37
N ALA A 590 19.62 15.11 -18.26
CA ALA A 590 19.90 13.67 -18.23
C ALA A 590 21.38 13.36 -18.53
N MET A 591 22.00 14.13 -19.44
CA MET A 591 23.42 14.00 -19.78
C MET A 591 24.33 14.52 -18.66
N VAL A 592 24.03 15.71 -18.09
CA VAL A 592 24.78 16.28 -16.95
C VAL A 592 24.67 15.41 -15.70
N ALA A 593 23.50 14.81 -15.46
CA ALA A 593 23.34 13.87 -14.34
C ALA A 593 24.02 12.51 -14.55
N GLY A 594 24.42 12.16 -15.79
CA GLY A 594 25.04 10.88 -16.12
C GLY A 594 24.12 9.64 -16.02
N ASN A 595 22.82 9.86 -15.83
CA ASN A 595 21.86 8.82 -15.44
C ASN A 595 21.34 7.95 -16.61
N ASP A 596 21.58 8.32 -17.87
CA ASP A 596 21.25 7.48 -19.03
C ASP A 596 22.40 7.27 -20.02
N PRO A 597 23.32 6.33 -19.72
CA PRO A 597 24.39 5.95 -20.63
C PRO A 597 23.89 5.33 -21.94
N LEU A 598 22.71 4.70 -21.98
CA LEU A 598 22.20 4.11 -23.24
C LEU A 598 21.66 5.17 -24.19
N GLY A 599 20.92 6.16 -23.68
CA GLY A 599 20.53 7.34 -24.46
C GLY A 599 21.75 8.08 -25.01
N LEU A 600 22.80 8.25 -24.19
CA LEU A 600 24.06 8.86 -24.62
C LEU A 600 24.79 8.03 -25.69
N ILE A 601 24.88 6.71 -25.53
CA ILE A 601 25.47 5.81 -26.54
C ILE A 601 24.68 5.88 -27.86
N ALA A 602 23.34 5.86 -27.80
CA ALA A 602 22.49 5.99 -28.98
C ALA A 602 22.69 7.36 -29.67
N TYR A 603 22.78 8.44 -28.88
CA TYR A 603 23.04 9.78 -29.40
C TYR A 603 24.39 9.87 -30.11
N LEU A 604 25.48 9.47 -29.43
CA LEU A 604 26.84 9.48 -29.99
C LEU A 604 26.99 8.53 -31.19
N SER A 605 26.21 7.44 -31.23
CA SER A 605 26.15 6.55 -32.40
C SER A 605 25.62 7.25 -33.65
N HIS A 606 24.74 8.26 -33.52
CA HIS A 606 24.32 9.08 -34.66
C HIS A 606 25.49 9.93 -35.21
N PHE A 607 26.30 10.55 -34.35
CA PHE A 607 27.50 11.29 -34.78
C PHE A 607 28.51 10.36 -35.47
N HIS A 608 28.82 9.23 -34.85
CA HIS A 608 29.72 8.22 -35.42
C HIS A 608 29.20 7.71 -36.78
N SER A 609 27.90 7.39 -36.89
CA SER A 609 27.31 6.95 -38.16
C SER A 609 27.30 8.03 -39.25
N ALA A 610 27.20 9.31 -38.88
CA ALA A 610 27.20 10.42 -39.84
C ALA A 610 28.62 10.81 -40.31
N PHE A 611 29.62 10.73 -39.44
CA PHE A 611 30.95 11.34 -39.66
C PHE A 611 32.14 10.37 -39.73
N LYS A 612 31.94 9.05 -39.60
CA LYS A 612 33.03 8.05 -39.77
C LYS A 612 33.62 7.98 -41.19
N SER A 613 32.97 8.59 -42.19
CA SER A 613 33.20 8.31 -43.62
C SER A 613 33.68 9.52 -44.45
N THR A 614 34.20 10.59 -43.85
CA THR A 614 34.68 11.80 -44.57
C THR A 614 36.22 11.90 -44.61
N PRO A 615 36.89 11.62 -45.74
CA PRO A 615 38.33 11.85 -45.90
C PRO A 615 38.64 13.31 -46.26
N HIS A 616 39.82 13.79 -45.85
CA HIS A 616 40.36 15.09 -46.25
C HIS A 616 41.15 15.03 -47.58
N ASN A 617 41.15 16.17 -48.30
CA ASN A 617 42.18 16.64 -49.24
C ASN A 617 42.16 16.14 -50.73
N PRO A 618 42.80 16.88 -51.69
CA PRO A 618 42.00 17.48 -52.77
C PRO A 618 42.47 17.20 -54.23
N ALA A 619 41.69 17.73 -55.18
CA ALA A 619 41.94 17.85 -56.64
C ALA A 619 41.83 16.57 -57.50
N GLY A 620 40.89 16.58 -58.46
CA GLY A 620 40.74 15.56 -59.53
C GLY A 620 39.29 15.45 -60.03
N PRO A 621 39.02 15.42 -61.36
CA PRO A 621 37.65 15.50 -61.89
C PRO A 621 36.94 14.14 -62.05
N VAL A 622 35.67 14.14 -61.64
CA VAL A 622 34.50 13.35 -62.09
C VAL A 622 34.73 12.05 -62.90
N SER A 623 34.21 10.93 -62.37
CA SER A 623 33.49 9.95 -63.19
C SER A 623 32.31 9.37 -62.43
N GLN A 624 31.21 9.09 -63.13
CA GLN A 624 29.91 8.76 -62.52
C GLN A 624 29.75 7.26 -62.27
N GLY A 625 29.29 6.90 -61.06
CA GLY A 625 28.76 5.58 -60.70
C GLY A 625 27.54 5.76 -59.79
N SER A 626 26.44 5.08 -60.08
CA SER A 626 25.11 5.35 -59.50
C SER A 626 24.91 4.74 -58.10
N PRO A 627 24.29 5.48 -57.14
CA PRO A 627 24.00 4.96 -55.81
C PRO A 627 22.65 4.23 -55.76
N GLY A 628 22.69 2.90 -55.70
CA GLY A 628 21.54 2.07 -55.30
C GLY A 628 21.60 1.74 -53.80
N THR A 629 20.43 1.57 -53.16
CA THR A 629 20.21 1.05 -51.78
C THR A 629 20.32 1.99 -50.56
N ALA A 630 20.49 3.31 -50.72
CA ALA A 630 20.34 4.27 -49.59
C ALA A 630 18.90 4.79 -49.37
N SER A 631 17.99 4.63 -50.33
CA SER A 631 16.66 5.28 -50.32
C SER A 631 15.58 4.56 -49.48
N ALA A 632 15.79 3.28 -49.12
CA ALA A 632 14.77 2.46 -48.45
C ALA A 632 14.46 2.90 -47.00
N VAL A 633 15.47 3.38 -46.27
CA VAL A 633 15.32 3.76 -44.85
C VAL A 633 14.66 5.15 -44.71
N LEU A 634 14.95 6.07 -45.64
CA LEU A 634 14.31 7.40 -45.69
C LEU A 634 12.85 7.36 -46.19
N PHE A 635 12.42 6.27 -46.82
CA PHE A 635 11.04 6.09 -47.28
C PHE A 635 10.11 5.57 -46.16
N LEU A 636 10.59 4.65 -45.31
CA LEU A 636 9.80 4.10 -44.19
C LEU A 636 9.46 5.16 -43.12
N GLY A 637 10.38 6.09 -42.83
CA GLY A 637 10.14 7.21 -41.91
C GLY A 637 9.08 8.21 -42.41
N LYS A 638 8.84 8.29 -43.72
CA LYS A 638 7.77 9.14 -44.30
C LYS A 638 6.42 8.43 -44.32
N LEU A 639 6.38 7.10 -44.53
CA LEU A 639 5.13 6.34 -44.52
C LEU A 639 4.45 6.32 -43.13
N GLN A 640 5.25 6.33 -42.05
CA GLN A 640 4.74 6.32 -40.68
C GLN A 640 4.07 7.64 -40.26
N ARG A 641 4.45 8.78 -40.88
CA ARG A 641 3.83 10.10 -40.62
C ARG A 641 2.49 10.28 -41.34
N THR A 642 2.28 9.63 -42.48
CA THR A 642 0.99 9.70 -43.20
C THR A 642 -0.07 8.81 -42.54
N LEU A 643 0.31 7.65 -41.99
CA LEU A 643 -0.63 6.71 -41.35
C LEU A 643 -1.18 7.17 -39.98
N GLN A 644 -0.60 8.19 -39.35
CA GLN A 644 -1.14 8.79 -38.11
C GLN A 644 -1.99 10.05 -38.35
N ARG A 645 -2.07 10.56 -39.59
CA ARG A 645 -2.95 11.68 -39.97
C ARG A 645 -4.17 11.26 -40.82
N THR A 646 -4.41 9.95 -40.96
CA THR A 646 -5.60 9.42 -41.63
C THR A 646 -6.25 8.28 -40.84
N ARG A 647 -6.66 8.59 -39.59
CA ARG A 647 -7.72 7.84 -38.88
C ARG A 647 -8.84 8.72 -38.30
N VAL A 648 -8.92 9.95 -38.82
CA VAL A 648 -10.09 10.83 -38.93
C VAL A 648 -9.82 11.54 -40.27
N GLN A 649 -10.59 11.44 -41.35
CA GLN A 649 -11.91 10.83 -41.60
C GLN A 649 -11.99 10.52 -43.12
N GLY A 650 -12.72 9.49 -43.56
CA GLY A 650 -12.99 9.29 -45.01
C GLY A 650 -13.16 7.86 -45.50
N ASN A 651 -14.37 7.31 -45.42
CA ASN A 651 -15.16 6.97 -46.62
C ASN A 651 -16.53 6.42 -46.20
N GLY A 652 -17.57 7.18 -46.54
CA GLY A 652 -18.92 6.67 -46.75
C GLY A 652 -19.35 7.07 -48.15
N GLU A 653 -19.54 6.09 -49.02
CA GLU A 653 -20.43 6.14 -50.18
C GLU A 653 -21.77 5.52 -49.69
N ASP A 654 -22.98 5.95 -50.07
CA ASP A 654 -23.44 6.92 -51.08
C ASP A 654 -24.86 7.43 -50.67
N ALA A 655 -25.39 8.47 -51.36
CA ALA A 655 -26.81 8.95 -51.44
C ALA A 655 -27.01 10.49 -51.27
N GLY A 656 -26.78 11.21 -52.38
CA GLY A 656 -26.97 12.64 -52.71
C GLY A 656 -28.08 13.53 -52.07
N GLY A 657 -27.83 14.86 -52.09
CA GLY A 657 -28.84 15.87 -51.66
C GLY A 657 -28.52 17.39 -51.69
N LYS A 658 -27.89 17.95 -52.74
CA LYS A 658 -27.92 19.40 -53.16
C LYS A 658 -27.82 20.57 -52.12
N LYS A 659 -26.63 21.20 -52.04
CA LYS A 659 -26.24 22.66 -52.17
C LYS A 659 -27.30 23.81 -52.15
N PRO A 660 -26.94 25.12 -51.94
CA PRO A 660 -25.64 25.75 -51.49
C PRO A 660 -25.68 27.08 -50.63
N ARG A 661 -24.47 27.55 -50.22
CA ARG A 661 -23.99 28.97 -49.98
C ARG A 661 -24.56 29.77 -48.78
N VAL A 662 -23.86 30.72 -48.13
CA VAL A 662 -22.89 31.76 -48.58
C VAL A 662 -21.66 31.94 -47.63
N GLU A 663 -20.56 32.50 -48.16
CA GLU A 663 -19.26 32.80 -47.51
C GLU A 663 -19.21 34.11 -46.68
N VAL A 664 -18.19 34.29 -45.81
CA VAL A 664 -17.18 35.40 -45.84
C VAL A 664 -16.22 35.32 -44.61
N GLU A 665 -14.97 35.74 -44.82
CA GLU A 665 -13.77 35.54 -43.97
C GLU A 665 -13.38 36.80 -43.15
N ALA A 666 -12.35 36.67 -42.29
CA ALA A 666 -11.50 37.78 -41.85
C ALA A 666 -10.07 37.28 -41.49
N GLU A 667 -9.04 38.03 -41.89
CA GLU A 667 -7.61 37.69 -41.73
C GLU A 667 -6.92 38.39 -40.52
N THR A 668 -5.74 37.89 -40.16
CA THR A 668 -4.72 38.54 -39.29
C THR A 668 -3.70 39.33 -40.10
N PRO A 669 -2.97 40.32 -39.52
CA PRO A 669 -1.50 40.16 -39.45
C PRO A 669 -0.77 40.79 -38.24
N SER A 670 0.56 40.66 -38.28
CA SER A 670 1.62 40.78 -37.26
C SER A 670 2.18 42.19 -36.92
N THR A 671 3.17 42.25 -36.02
CA THR A 671 3.79 43.48 -35.45
C THR A 671 5.33 43.50 -35.63
N GLU A 672 5.94 44.69 -35.72
CA GLU A 672 7.39 44.98 -35.60
C GLU A 672 7.64 46.18 -34.64
N GLU A 673 8.80 46.24 -33.98
CA GLU A 673 9.22 47.29 -33.01
C GLU A 673 10.47 48.10 -33.47
N PRO A 674 10.66 49.33 -32.94
CA PRO A 674 12.01 49.89 -32.71
C PRO A 674 12.11 50.65 -31.32
N PRO A 675 13.26 51.25 -30.87
CA PRO A 675 13.87 50.88 -29.58
C PRO A 675 14.14 52.05 -28.56
N VAL A 676 14.84 51.75 -27.45
CA VAL A 676 15.09 52.61 -26.25
C VAL A 676 16.42 53.38 -26.27
N PRO A 677 16.49 54.59 -25.66
CA PRO A 677 17.63 54.97 -24.80
C PRO A 677 17.29 55.77 -23.50
N GLU A 678 18.14 55.67 -22.46
CA GLU A 678 18.14 56.48 -21.21
C GLU A 678 19.15 57.68 -21.29
N PRO A 679 19.49 58.48 -20.24
CA PRO A 679 18.96 58.64 -18.85
C PRO A 679 18.78 60.13 -18.35
N ASP A 680 18.54 60.30 -17.03
CA ASP A 680 18.80 61.46 -16.12
C ASP A 680 17.73 62.55 -15.76
N VAL A 681 17.10 62.37 -14.55
CA VAL A 681 16.94 63.28 -13.36
C VAL A 681 16.50 64.78 -13.51
N PRO A 682 15.68 65.45 -12.61
CA PRO A 682 14.97 65.03 -11.37
C PRO A 682 13.44 65.37 -11.24
N VAL A 683 12.72 64.56 -10.42
CA VAL A 683 11.81 64.93 -9.29
C VAL A 683 11.26 66.38 -9.19
N THR A 684 9.99 66.77 -8.92
CA THR A 684 8.58 66.25 -8.70
C THR A 684 7.64 67.49 -8.56
N PRO A 685 6.34 67.47 -8.14
CA PRO A 685 5.15 66.58 -8.32
C PRO A 685 3.99 67.36 -9.06
N ALA A 686 2.76 66.89 -9.35
CA ALA A 686 1.81 66.10 -8.56
C ALA A 686 0.57 65.63 -9.38
N SER A 687 -0.20 64.71 -8.78
CA SER A 687 -1.62 64.39 -9.02
C SER A 687 -2.11 64.11 -10.46
N GLN A 688 -2.48 62.85 -10.70
CA GLN A 688 -3.89 62.49 -10.83
C GLN A 688 -4.12 60.99 -10.54
N TYR A 689 -5.38 60.60 -10.37
CA TYR A 689 -5.83 59.26 -9.99
C TYR A 689 -5.62 58.28 -11.15
N GLN A 690 -5.32 57.01 -10.85
CA GLN A 690 -5.54 55.90 -11.78
C GLN A 690 -6.74 55.10 -11.29
N GLU A 691 -7.70 54.95 -12.19
CA GLU A 691 -8.94 54.19 -11.99
C GLU A 691 -8.62 52.70 -11.86
N ALA A 692 -9.38 51.97 -11.02
CA ALA A 692 -9.32 50.52 -11.02
C ALA A 692 -9.91 50.00 -12.34
N SER A 693 -9.20 49.07 -12.99
CA SER A 693 -9.71 48.41 -14.20
C SER A 693 -11.01 47.64 -13.89
N ALA A 694 -11.92 47.59 -14.87
CA ALA A 694 -13.21 46.92 -14.72
C ALA A 694 -13.14 45.39 -14.43
N GLU A 695 -11.94 44.81 -14.47
CA GLU A 695 -11.64 43.41 -14.18
C GLU A 695 -11.47 43.12 -12.68
N ASP A 696 -11.28 44.15 -11.85
CA ASP A 696 -11.04 44.04 -10.40
C ASP A 696 -12.34 44.18 -9.56
N LEU A 697 -13.53 44.14 -10.18
CA LEU A 697 -14.83 44.27 -9.51
C LEU A 697 -15.68 42.99 -9.59
N CYS A 698 -16.44 42.71 -8.53
CA CYS A 698 -17.38 41.60 -8.48
C CYS A 698 -18.63 41.86 -9.32
N ALA A 699 -18.90 41.00 -10.29
CA ALA A 699 -20.03 41.12 -11.22
C ALA A 699 -21.43 40.93 -10.58
N LEU A 700 -21.53 40.70 -9.26
CA LEU A 700 -22.81 40.62 -8.53
C LEU A 700 -23.05 41.81 -7.59
N CYS A 701 -22.05 42.26 -6.82
CA CYS A 701 -22.22 43.35 -5.85
C CYS A 701 -21.56 44.67 -6.27
N GLY A 702 -20.72 44.68 -7.31
CA GLY A 702 -19.98 45.86 -7.76
C GLY A 702 -18.76 46.24 -6.91
N GLU A 703 -18.53 45.56 -5.78
CA GLU A 703 -17.40 45.80 -4.88
C GLU A 703 -16.08 45.20 -5.40
N HIS A 704 -14.97 45.74 -4.92
CA HIS A 704 -13.62 45.35 -5.33
C HIS A 704 -13.26 43.90 -4.92
N LEU A 705 -12.48 43.21 -5.76
CA LEU A 705 -12.05 41.83 -5.59
C LEU A 705 -10.54 41.70 -5.33
N TYR A 706 -10.19 41.33 -4.11
CA TYR A 706 -8.82 40.94 -3.75
C TYR A 706 -8.48 39.55 -4.33
N ILE A 707 -7.20 39.29 -4.61
CA ILE A 707 -6.70 38.09 -5.31
C ILE A 707 -7.18 36.79 -4.64
N LEU A 708 -7.26 36.76 -3.30
CA LEU A 708 -7.77 35.60 -2.56
C LEU A 708 -9.29 35.50 -2.52
N GLU A 709 -10.04 36.54 -2.84
CA GLU A 709 -11.51 36.52 -2.90
C GLU A 709 -12.05 36.13 -4.29
N ARG A 710 -11.23 36.31 -5.34
CA ARG A 710 -11.60 36.02 -6.73
C ARG A 710 -12.05 34.56 -6.93
N LEU A 711 -13.25 34.42 -7.50
CA LEU A 711 -13.79 33.22 -8.11
C LEU A 711 -14.11 33.54 -9.58
N CYS A 712 -13.55 32.79 -10.54
CA CYS A 712 -13.84 32.96 -11.96
C CYS A 712 -14.93 31.98 -12.41
N ALA A 713 -15.97 32.48 -13.07
CA ALA A 713 -17.05 31.69 -13.67
C ALA A 713 -17.61 32.40 -14.91
N ASN A 714 -17.81 31.68 -16.03
CA ASN A 714 -18.21 32.24 -17.33
C ASN A 714 -17.39 33.49 -17.78
N GLY A 715 -16.08 33.52 -17.51
CA GLY A 715 -15.21 34.64 -17.88
C GLY A 715 -15.45 35.92 -17.07
N ARG A 716 -16.15 35.85 -15.94
CA ARG A 716 -16.37 36.96 -15.01
C ARG A 716 -15.89 36.60 -13.60
N PHE A 717 -15.54 37.60 -12.81
CA PHE A 717 -15.12 37.42 -11.43
C PHE A 717 -16.22 37.75 -10.42
N PHE A 718 -16.27 36.97 -9.34
CA PHE A 718 -17.22 37.09 -8.25
C PHE A 718 -16.52 36.88 -6.90
N HIS A 719 -17.07 37.42 -5.81
CA HIS A 719 -16.72 36.96 -4.47
C HIS A 719 -17.28 35.55 -4.26
N ARG A 720 -16.50 34.66 -3.64
CA ARG A 720 -16.95 33.32 -3.22
C ARG A 720 -18.20 33.35 -2.32
N SER A 721 -18.39 34.43 -1.56
CA SER A 721 -19.56 34.69 -0.74
C SER A 721 -20.82 35.08 -1.54
N CYS A 722 -20.66 35.80 -2.66
CA CYS A 722 -21.75 36.27 -3.51
C CYS A 722 -22.25 35.19 -4.49
N PHE A 723 -21.38 34.30 -4.95
CA PHE A 723 -21.74 33.29 -5.94
C PHE A 723 -22.50 32.11 -5.30
N ARG A 724 -23.80 32.32 -5.04
CA ARG A 724 -24.70 31.39 -4.32
C ARG A 724 -25.92 31.00 -5.14
N CYS A 725 -26.48 29.82 -4.84
CA CYS A 725 -27.77 29.39 -5.39
C CYS A 725 -28.91 30.24 -4.83
N HIS A 726 -29.78 30.77 -5.70
CA HIS A 726 -30.94 31.56 -5.29
C HIS A 726 -31.93 30.82 -4.36
N ILE A 727 -32.08 29.49 -4.50
CA ILE A 727 -33.04 28.70 -3.72
C ILE A 727 -32.46 28.14 -2.41
N CYS A 728 -31.21 27.64 -2.41
CA CYS A 728 -30.63 26.98 -1.24
C CYS A 728 -29.45 27.70 -0.60
N GLU A 729 -29.11 28.91 -1.08
CA GLU A 729 -28.01 29.78 -0.63
C GLU A 729 -26.60 29.14 -0.62
N ALA A 730 -26.46 27.89 -1.04
CA ALA A 730 -25.18 27.20 -1.11
C ALA A 730 -24.25 27.89 -2.12
N THR A 731 -23.00 28.12 -1.72
CA THR A 731 -21.94 28.58 -2.62
C THR A 731 -21.83 27.64 -3.82
N LEU A 732 -21.93 28.21 -5.01
CA LEU A 732 -21.85 27.52 -6.27
C LEU A 732 -20.38 27.31 -6.67
N TRP A 733 -20.12 26.21 -7.38
CA TRP A 733 -18.81 25.89 -7.93
C TRP A 733 -18.79 26.22 -9.43
N PRO A 734 -17.67 26.65 -10.05
CA PRO A 734 -17.61 27.07 -11.46
C PRO A 734 -18.08 26.05 -12.51
N SER A 735 -18.26 24.79 -12.11
CA SER A 735 -18.72 23.64 -12.90
C SER A 735 -20.13 23.13 -12.54
N GLY A 736 -20.78 23.72 -11.52
CA GLY A 736 -21.97 23.16 -10.86
C GLY A 736 -23.22 24.04 -10.88
N TYR A 737 -23.38 24.95 -11.84
CA TYR A 737 -24.51 25.89 -11.84
C TYR A 737 -25.14 26.06 -13.22
N GLY A 738 -26.39 26.49 -13.22
CA GLY A 738 -27.03 27.11 -14.37
C GLY A 738 -27.50 28.51 -14.01
N GLN A 739 -27.49 29.42 -14.98
CA GLN A 739 -28.15 30.71 -14.86
C GLN A 739 -29.51 30.58 -15.56
N HIS A 740 -30.61 30.91 -14.89
CA HIS A 740 -31.92 30.78 -15.52
C HIS A 740 -32.17 31.97 -16.47
N PRO A 741 -32.62 31.75 -17.73
CA PRO A 741 -32.61 32.81 -18.75
C PRO A 741 -33.61 33.96 -18.50
N GLY A 742 -34.64 33.74 -17.67
CA GLY A 742 -35.74 34.70 -17.48
C GLY A 742 -35.56 35.71 -16.34
N ASP A 743 -34.69 35.42 -15.36
CA ASP A 743 -34.49 36.22 -14.14
C ASP A 743 -33.01 36.53 -13.86
N GLY A 744 -32.08 35.86 -14.54
CA GLY A 744 -30.64 36.13 -14.44
C GLY A 744 -29.97 35.63 -13.16
N HIS A 745 -30.70 34.97 -12.25
CA HIS A 745 -30.10 34.40 -11.03
C HIS A 745 -29.37 33.09 -11.30
N PHE A 746 -28.42 32.77 -10.42
CA PHE A 746 -27.67 31.52 -10.45
C PHE A 746 -28.33 30.44 -9.57
N TYR A 747 -28.44 29.24 -10.12
CA TYR A 747 -29.05 28.07 -9.48
C TYR A 747 -28.07 26.90 -9.51
N CYS A 748 -28.08 26.06 -8.48
CA CYS A 748 -27.39 24.78 -8.55
C CYS A 748 -28.16 23.87 -9.54
N LEU A 749 -27.50 22.87 -10.13
CA LEU A 749 -28.10 21.98 -11.14
C LEU A 749 -29.39 21.26 -10.70
N GLN A 750 -29.69 21.19 -9.40
CA GLN A 750 -30.94 20.62 -8.86
C GLN A 750 -32.06 21.65 -8.68
N HIS A 751 -31.73 22.94 -8.56
CA HIS A 751 -32.67 24.04 -8.36
C HIS A 751 -32.88 24.89 -9.62
N LEU A 752 -32.20 24.56 -10.71
CA LEU A 752 -32.39 25.22 -12.00
C LEU A 752 -33.81 24.91 -12.53
N PRO A 753 -34.69 25.91 -12.73
CA PRO A 753 -36.03 25.66 -13.24
C PRO A 753 -35.96 25.09 -14.66
N GLN A 754 -36.68 23.99 -14.93
CA GLN A 754 -36.76 23.45 -16.28
C GLN A 754 -37.61 24.38 -17.17
N PRO A 755 -37.16 24.75 -18.39
CA PRO A 755 -37.92 25.64 -19.26
C PRO A 755 -39.17 24.96 -19.83
N GLY A 756 -40.31 25.15 -19.16
CA GLY A 756 -41.64 24.99 -19.75
C GLY A 756 -42.37 23.69 -19.43
N HIS A 757 -43.11 23.69 -18.32
CA HIS A 757 -44.49 23.20 -18.31
C HIS A 757 -45.34 24.19 -17.52
N LYS A 758 -46.40 24.70 -18.14
CA LYS A 758 -47.39 25.57 -17.48
C LYS A 758 -48.31 24.71 -16.61
N GLU A 759 -48.84 25.34 -15.58
CA GLU A 759 -49.91 24.81 -14.73
C GLU A 759 -51.11 24.40 -15.58
N ASP A 760 -51.58 23.16 -15.45
CA ASP A 760 -53.01 22.87 -15.43
C ASP A 760 -53.32 21.50 -14.79
N SER A 761 -54.60 21.28 -14.48
CA SER A 761 -55.09 20.30 -13.51
C SER A 761 -55.43 18.89 -14.04
N SER A 762 -55.56 17.95 -13.09
CA SER A 762 -56.26 16.63 -13.13
C SER A 762 -55.51 15.35 -13.53
N ASP A 763 -55.48 14.42 -12.55
CA ASP A 763 -55.67 12.95 -12.54
C ASP A 763 -55.05 12.01 -13.62
N ARG A 764 -54.72 10.80 -13.12
CA ARG A 764 -54.48 9.51 -13.83
C ARG A 764 -53.08 9.21 -14.44
N GLY A 765 -52.31 8.40 -13.69
CA GLY A 765 -51.51 7.25 -14.19
C GLY A 765 -50.15 7.51 -14.87
N PRO A 766 -49.08 6.76 -14.53
CA PRO A 766 -47.80 6.84 -15.24
C PRO A 766 -47.69 5.81 -16.38
N GLU A 767 -47.39 6.27 -17.60
CA GLU A 767 -46.80 5.46 -18.67
C GLU A 767 -45.44 6.02 -19.09
N SER A 768 -44.59 5.12 -19.60
CA SER A 768 -43.15 5.29 -19.79
C SER A 768 -42.73 6.06 -21.05
N GLN A 769 -41.62 6.81 -20.97
CA GLN A 769 -40.77 7.13 -22.13
C GLN A 769 -39.28 6.95 -21.81
N GLU A 770 -38.58 6.25 -22.69
CA GLU A 770 -37.13 6.01 -22.63
C GLU A 770 -36.33 7.11 -23.37
N GLY A 771 -35.02 7.18 -23.13
CA GLY A 771 -34.08 7.53 -24.20
C GLY A 771 -33.35 8.87 -24.13
N THR A 772 -32.51 9.08 -23.10
CA THR A 772 -31.23 9.81 -23.28
C THR A 772 -30.28 9.52 -22.13
N SER A 773 -29.04 9.09 -22.42
CA SER A 773 -28.07 8.74 -21.38
C SER A 773 -27.60 9.99 -20.61
N PRO A 774 -27.71 10.03 -19.27
CA PRO A 774 -27.26 11.17 -18.50
C PRO A 774 -25.72 11.20 -18.44
N VAL A 775 -25.12 12.23 -19.02
CA VAL A 775 -23.74 12.62 -18.68
C VAL A 775 -23.70 12.90 -17.17
N PRO A 776 -22.72 12.37 -16.40
CA PRO A 776 -22.68 12.58 -14.95
C PRO A 776 -22.57 14.08 -14.65
N SER A 777 -23.58 14.62 -13.97
CA SER A 777 -23.63 16.04 -13.63
C SER A 777 -22.58 16.39 -12.57
N GLN A 778 -21.82 17.45 -12.84
CA GLN A 778 -20.68 17.85 -12.03
C GLN A 778 -21.11 18.33 -10.62
N PRO A 779 -20.27 18.12 -9.59
CA PRO A 779 -20.69 18.20 -8.20
C PRO A 779 -21.14 19.61 -7.78
N THR A 780 -22.32 19.68 -7.20
CA THR A 780 -22.84 20.85 -6.48
C THR A 780 -22.67 20.66 -4.98
N ARG A 781 -22.36 21.74 -4.26
CA ARG A 781 -22.26 21.76 -2.79
C ARG A 781 -23.62 21.47 -2.15
N ARG A 782 -23.95 20.18 -1.99
CA ARG A 782 -25.11 19.72 -1.21
C ARG A 782 -24.73 19.63 0.26
N LEU A 783 -25.53 20.24 1.12
CA LEU A 783 -25.58 19.85 2.52
C LEU A 783 -26.03 18.37 2.58
N ILE A 784 -25.37 17.53 3.39
CA ILE A 784 -25.83 16.16 3.60
C ILE A 784 -27.13 16.21 4.42
N ARG A 785 -28.27 16.31 3.71
CA ARG A 785 -29.60 16.26 4.31
C ARG A 785 -29.92 14.80 4.66
N LEU A 786 -29.64 14.44 5.90
CA LEU A 786 -30.29 13.30 6.54
C LEU A 786 -31.81 13.39 6.31
N SER A 787 -32.36 12.29 5.80
CA SER A 787 -33.78 12.09 5.53
C SER A 787 -34.62 12.19 6.82
N SER A 788 -35.93 12.40 6.68
CA SER A 788 -36.85 12.48 7.82
C SER A 788 -36.75 11.26 8.77
N PRO A 789 -36.69 10.00 8.25
CA PRO A 789 -36.52 8.82 9.10
C PRO A 789 -35.19 8.81 9.86
N GLU A 790 -34.08 9.22 9.25
CA GLU A 790 -32.76 9.26 9.91
C GLU A 790 -32.73 10.26 11.07
N ARG A 791 -33.47 11.37 10.99
CA ARG A 791 -33.60 12.31 12.11
C ARG A 791 -34.48 11.75 13.23
N GLN A 792 -35.55 11.03 12.91
CA GLN A 792 -36.40 10.38 13.90
C GLN A 792 -35.67 9.24 14.64
N ARG A 793 -34.78 8.50 13.96
CA ARG A 793 -33.86 7.53 14.57
C ARG A 793 -32.82 8.16 15.50
N LEU A 794 -32.51 9.45 15.33
CA LEU A 794 -31.60 10.19 16.21
C LEU A 794 -32.31 10.80 17.42
N SER A 795 -33.55 11.29 17.28
CA SER A 795 -34.33 11.81 18.41
C SER A 795 -34.82 10.73 19.40
N SER A 796 -34.83 9.47 18.99
CA SER A 796 -35.22 8.31 19.82
C SER A 796 -34.05 7.71 20.63
N LEU A 797 -32.80 8.11 20.38
CA LEU A 797 -31.61 7.62 21.08
C LEU A 797 -31.22 8.51 22.27
N HIS A 798 -32.10 8.62 23.26
CA HIS A 798 -31.73 9.14 24.58
C HIS A 798 -30.99 8.06 25.39
N LEU A 799 -29.66 8.17 25.48
CA LEU A 799 -28.83 7.33 26.34
C LEU A 799 -28.59 7.99 27.71
N THR A 800 -29.61 7.98 28.57
CA THR A 800 -29.42 7.97 30.02
C THR A 800 -29.46 6.51 30.50
N PRO A 801 -28.45 6.00 31.23
CA PRO A 801 -28.55 4.69 31.84
C PRO A 801 -29.50 4.76 33.03
N ASP A 802 -30.55 3.94 33.04
CA ASP A 802 -31.36 3.74 34.23
C ASP A 802 -30.56 2.98 35.32
N PRO A 803 -30.77 3.25 36.62
CA PRO A 803 -29.92 2.68 37.67
C PRO A 803 -30.31 1.26 38.11
N GLU A 804 -31.48 0.76 37.73
CA GLU A 804 -32.08 -0.47 38.28
C GLU A 804 -32.47 -1.47 37.19
N MET A 805 -31.58 -2.43 36.93
CA MET A 805 -31.89 -3.69 36.25
C MET A 805 -31.14 -4.82 36.96
N GLU A 806 -31.86 -5.64 37.72
CA GLU A 806 -31.29 -6.86 38.31
C GLU A 806 -30.95 -7.90 37.24
N ALA A 807 -30.05 -8.83 37.58
CA ALA A 807 -29.66 -9.92 36.69
C ALA A 807 -30.78 -10.98 36.59
N PRO A 808 -31.03 -11.57 35.41
CA PRO A 808 -32.11 -12.54 35.23
C PRO A 808 -31.88 -13.81 36.08
N PRO A 809 -32.97 -14.46 36.56
CA PRO A 809 -32.87 -15.60 37.46
C PRO A 809 -32.25 -16.83 36.79
N LYS A 810 -31.57 -17.65 37.60
CA LYS A 810 -30.86 -18.85 37.13
C LYS A 810 -31.85 -19.96 36.75
N PRO A 811 -31.60 -20.75 35.69
CA PRO A 811 -32.49 -21.83 35.29
C PRO A 811 -32.55 -22.96 36.35
N PRO A 812 -33.69 -23.69 36.44
CA PRO A 812 -33.91 -24.70 37.47
C PRO A 812 -32.99 -25.93 37.33
N ARG A 813 -32.70 -26.57 38.47
CA ARG A 813 -31.63 -27.57 38.63
C ARG A 813 -31.77 -28.89 37.84
N SER A 814 -32.85 -29.09 37.08
CA SER A 814 -33.18 -30.37 36.42
C SER A 814 -32.30 -30.72 35.20
N CYS A 815 -31.83 -29.73 34.42
CA CYS A 815 -31.02 -30.01 33.22
C CYS A 815 -29.52 -30.27 33.46
N SER A 816 -29.06 -30.30 34.71
CA SER A 816 -27.65 -30.54 35.06
C SER A 816 -27.24 -32.02 35.03
N VAL A 817 -28.21 -32.95 34.97
CA VAL A 817 -27.98 -34.40 34.97
C VAL A 817 -27.85 -34.95 33.54
N LEU A 818 -28.72 -34.54 32.62
CA LEU A 818 -28.67 -34.99 31.21
C LEU A 818 -27.41 -34.48 30.48
N ALA A 819 -26.94 -33.27 30.81
CA ALA A 819 -25.68 -32.74 30.28
C ALA A 819 -24.42 -33.48 30.79
N ARG A 820 -24.51 -34.21 31.92
CA ARG A 820 -23.42 -35.09 32.38
C ARG A 820 -23.39 -36.41 31.61
N GLN A 821 -24.54 -37.03 31.37
CA GLN A 821 -24.61 -38.29 30.62
C GLN A 821 -24.16 -38.15 29.16
N ALA A 822 -24.39 -36.99 28.52
CA ALA A 822 -23.90 -36.72 27.17
C ALA A 822 -22.37 -36.54 27.08
N LEU A 823 -21.66 -36.32 28.19
CA LEU A 823 -20.21 -36.11 28.23
C LEU A 823 -19.41 -37.34 28.70
N GLU A 824 -20.06 -38.36 29.24
CA GLU A 824 -19.42 -39.63 29.64
C GLU A 824 -19.37 -40.68 28.50
N GLY A 825 -19.95 -40.37 27.33
CA GLY A 825 -20.12 -41.32 26.21
C GLY A 825 -19.03 -41.38 25.13
N SER A 826 -17.84 -40.76 25.28
CA SER A 826 -16.80 -40.76 24.23
C SER A 826 -15.35 -40.97 24.71
N PHE A 827 -15.20 -41.68 25.83
CA PHE A 827 -13.95 -42.17 26.41
C PHE A 827 -14.36 -43.45 27.18
N VAL A 828 -13.84 -44.67 27.01
CA VAL A 828 -12.53 -45.18 26.55
C VAL A 828 -12.72 -46.54 25.88
N GLY A 829 -11.77 -46.96 25.00
CA GLY A 829 -11.75 -48.31 24.41
C GLY A 829 -10.35 -48.92 24.24
N TRP A 830 -9.65 -49.21 25.34
CA TRP A 830 -8.60 -50.24 25.42
C TRP A 830 -8.85 -51.03 26.73
N GLY A 831 -9.00 -52.36 26.65
CA GLY A 831 -9.60 -53.23 27.70
C GLY A 831 -8.75 -53.44 28.96
N MET A 832 -9.14 -54.26 29.95
CA MET A 832 -10.01 -55.46 30.05
C MET A 832 -10.36 -55.70 31.55
N PRO A 833 -11.10 -56.75 32.01
CA PRO A 833 -12.16 -57.59 31.40
C PRO A 833 -13.42 -57.77 32.33
N VAL A 834 -14.32 -58.71 31.96
CA VAL A 834 -15.18 -59.59 32.81
C VAL A 834 -16.71 -59.30 32.88
N GLN A 835 -17.45 -60.26 32.28
CA GLN A 835 -18.82 -60.77 32.53
C GLN A 835 -20.08 -59.90 32.26
N SER A 836 -20.78 -60.29 31.19
CA SER A 836 -22.23 -60.18 30.98
C SER A 836 -23.00 -61.19 31.87
N PRO A 837 -24.31 -60.96 32.17
CA PRO A 837 -25.47 -61.30 31.29
C PRO A 837 -26.51 -60.13 31.23
N GLN A 838 -27.64 -60.09 30.49
CA GLN A 838 -28.30 -60.86 29.40
C GLN A 838 -29.40 -59.89 28.83
N VAL A 839 -29.48 -59.57 27.52
CA VAL A 839 -30.24 -60.24 26.41
C VAL A 839 -31.68 -59.68 26.15
N LEU A 840 -32.03 -59.53 24.85
CA LEU A 840 -33.29 -59.03 24.19
C LEU A 840 -33.48 -57.49 24.19
N VAL A 841 -33.66 -56.75 23.07
CA VAL A 841 -34.04 -56.96 21.64
C VAL A 841 -35.54 -57.02 21.30
N ALA A 842 -36.10 -55.87 20.88
CA ALA A 842 -37.10 -55.62 19.83
C ALA A 842 -37.16 -54.07 19.64
N VAL A 843 -37.05 -53.39 18.48
CA VAL A 843 -37.45 -53.59 17.06
C VAL A 843 -38.88 -53.09 16.75
N GLU A 844 -38.96 -52.11 15.83
CA GLU A 844 -40.16 -51.58 15.12
C GLU A 844 -41.17 -50.77 15.97
N LYS A 845 -41.94 -49.76 15.47
CA LYS A 845 -42.07 -49.08 14.15
C LYS A 845 -42.94 -47.81 14.31
N GLU A 846 -42.84 -46.84 13.37
CA GLU A 846 -43.93 -45.89 12.94
C GLU A 846 -44.59 -44.98 14.02
N GLU A 847 -45.41 -43.96 13.76
CA GLU A 847 -45.45 -42.87 12.75
C GLU A 847 -46.19 -41.65 13.40
N GLU A 848 -46.01 -40.47 12.81
CA GLU A 848 -46.75 -39.17 12.82
C GLU A 848 -47.86 -38.73 13.85
N GLU A 849 -48.06 -37.39 13.87
CA GLU A 849 -49.20 -36.55 14.33
C GLU A 849 -49.41 -36.07 15.81
N GLU A 850 -49.08 -34.77 16.00
CA GLU A 850 -49.88 -33.63 16.50
C GLU A 850 -50.58 -33.53 17.89
N SER A 851 -50.05 -32.56 18.69
CA SER A 851 -50.80 -31.53 19.48
C SER A 851 -51.47 -31.92 20.83
N PRO A 852 -52.00 -30.99 21.67
CA PRO A 852 -51.83 -29.52 21.73
C PRO A 852 -51.58 -28.91 23.16
N CYS A 853 -51.17 -27.62 23.18
CA CYS A 853 -51.52 -26.53 24.13
C CYS A 853 -51.45 -26.69 25.68
N SER A 854 -50.66 -25.82 26.34
CA SER A 854 -51.23 -24.74 27.18
C SER A 854 -50.23 -23.60 27.42
N SER A 855 -50.66 -22.37 27.16
CA SER A 855 -49.96 -21.12 27.47
C SER A 855 -49.88 -20.82 28.97
N ASP A 856 -48.87 -20.06 29.37
CA ASP A 856 -49.07 -18.90 30.25
C ASP A 856 -48.12 -17.78 29.80
N GLU A 857 -48.64 -16.56 29.79
CA GLU A 857 -47.96 -15.35 29.30
C GLU A 857 -47.35 -14.57 30.46
N GLU A 858 -46.14 -14.03 30.29
CA GLU A 858 -45.74 -12.79 30.95
C GLU A 858 -45.10 -11.88 29.90
N ALA A 859 -45.65 -10.67 29.76
CA ALA A 859 -45.25 -9.68 28.78
C ALA A 859 -44.40 -8.58 29.45
N GLU A 860 -43.37 -8.10 28.75
CA GLU A 860 -42.76 -6.79 29.01
C GLU A 860 -42.65 -6.02 27.68
N GLU A 861 -42.73 -4.69 27.77
CA GLU A 861 -43.19 -3.81 26.69
C GLU A 861 -42.15 -3.59 25.57
N ASP A 862 -42.54 -3.84 24.32
CA ASP A 862 -41.80 -3.38 23.14
C ASP A 862 -42.04 -1.88 22.90
N VAL A 863 -40.96 -1.11 22.73
CA VAL A 863 -41.05 0.26 22.18
C VAL A 863 -41.33 0.15 20.68
N PRO A 864 -42.34 0.83 20.11
CA PRO A 864 -42.79 0.58 18.74
C PRO A 864 -41.68 0.84 17.71
N LEU A 865 -41.40 -0.18 16.90
CA LEU A 865 -40.61 -0.05 15.67
C LEU A 865 -41.50 0.45 14.52
N ASP A 866 -40.87 1.04 13.52
CA ASP A 866 -41.54 1.67 12.39
C ASP A 866 -42.22 0.62 11.48
N SER A 867 -43.50 0.86 11.15
CA SER A 867 -44.40 -0.06 10.45
C SER A 867 -43.79 -0.63 9.17
N ASP A 868 -43.12 0.22 8.38
CA ASP A 868 -42.51 -0.18 7.11
C ASP A 868 -41.34 -1.14 7.31
N THR A 869 -40.58 -0.98 8.41
CA THR A 869 -39.47 -1.91 8.74
C THR A 869 -39.95 -3.23 9.30
N GLU A 870 -41.03 -3.24 10.09
CA GLU A 870 -41.65 -4.48 10.54
C GLU A 870 -42.26 -5.24 9.36
N GLN A 871 -43.00 -4.58 8.47
CA GLN A 871 -43.71 -5.23 7.37
C GLN A 871 -42.75 -5.86 6.35
N VAL A 872 -41.60 -5.21 6.08
CA VAL A 872 -40.50 -5.81 5.27
C VAL A 872 -39.84 -6.99 5.99
N LEU A 873 -39.60 -6.91 7.30
CA LEU A 873 -39.05 -8.03 8.09
C LEU A 873 -40.04 -9.19 8.26
N TRP A 874 -41.35 -8.93 8.24
CA TRP A 874 -42.42 -9.92 8.27
C TRP A 874 -42.50 -10.68 6.93
N ASN A 875 -42.38 -9.97 5.80
CA ASN A 875 -42.33 -10.56 4.47
C ASN A 875 -41.08 -11.43 4.28
N LEU A 876 -39.92 -11.00 4.80
CA LEU A 876 -38.70 -11.82 4.85
C LEU A 876 -38.83 -13.07 5.75
N ALA A 877 -39.60 -12.98 6.84
CA ALA A 877 -39.82 -14.09 7.76
C ALA A 877 -40.79 -15.15 7.20
N LYS A 878 -41.77 -14.74 6.39
CA LYS A 878 -42.81 -15.65 5.87
C LYS A 878 -42.30 -16.67 4.85
N ASN A 879 -41.28 -16.31 4.06
CA ASN A 879 -40.76 -17.15 2.97
C ASN A 879 -39.50 -17.95 3.34
N SER A 880 -39.08 -17.98 4.61
CA SER A 880 -37.95 -18.80 5.06
C SER A 880 -38.24 -19.53 6.38
N GLY A 881 -38.94 -20.67 6.28
CA GLY A 881 -39.23 -21.56 7.43
C GLY A 881 -37.99 -22.04 8.20
N THR A 882 -36.79 -21.86 7.63
CA THR A 882 -35.50 -22.14 8.26
C THR A 882 -34.99 -21.04 9.20
N MET A 883 -35.47 -19.80 9.14
CA MET A 883 -34.94 -18.70 9.97
C MET A 883 -35.46 -18.66 11.42
N ASN A 884 -36.63 -19.23 11.72
CA ASN A 884 -37.13 -19.32 13.09
C ASN A 884 -36.34 -20.33 13.97
N SER A 885 -35.51 -21.18 13.37
CA SER A 885 -34.70 -22.17 14.09
C SER A 885 -33.45 -21.58 14.79
N TYR A 886 -32.96 -20.40 14.37
CA TYR A 886 -31.69 -19.84 14.87
C TYR A 886 -31.74 -18.34 15.21
N PRO A 887 -32.40 -17.94 16.34
CA PRO A 887 -32.54 -16.54 16.74
C PRO A 887 -31.22 -15.79 16.96
N THR A 888 -30.12 -16.49 17.27
CA THR A 888 -28.77 -15.91 17.41
C THR A 888 -28.17 -15.44 16.08
N TRP A 889 -28.45 -16.13 14.97
CA TRP A 889 -28.00 -15.71 13.63
C TRP A 889 -28.75 -14.46 13.16
N ARG A 890 -30.08 -14.41 13.38
CA ARG A 890 -30.92 -13.21 13.10
C ARG A 890 -30.38 -11.98 13.85
N ARG A 891 -30.11 -12.11 15.16
CA ARG A 891 -29.50 -11.04 15.98
C ARG A 891 -28.10 -10.63 15.50
N THR A 892 -27.29 -11.57 15.00
CA THR A 892 -25.92 -11.29 14.51
C THR A 892 -25.94 -10.56 13.17
N LEU A 893 -26.82 -10.93 12.25
CA LEU A 893 -26.99 -10.25 10.96
C LEU A 893 -27.56 -8.84 11.14
N LEU A 894 -28.58 -8.67 11.99
CA LEU A 894 -29.13 -7.36 12.35
C LEU A 894 -28.09 -6.44 13.00
N ARG A 895 -27.22 -7.00 13.88
CA ARG A 895 -26.10 -6.23 14.47
C ARG A 895 -25.12 -5.76 13.40
N ARG A 896 -24.70 -6.64 12.48
CA ARG A 896 -23.79 -6.27 11.38
C ARG A 896 -24.40 -5.22 10.45
N ALA A 897 -25.68 -5.32 10.13
CA ALA A 897 -26.38 -4.30 9.34
C ALA A 897 -26.34 -2.93 10.04
N LYS A 898 -26.64 -2.87 11.35
CA LYS A 898 -26.54 -1.65 12.16
C LYS A 898 -25.10 -1.13 12.29
N GLU A 899 -24.11 -2.01 12.37
CA GLU A 899 -22.68 -1.63 12.40
C GLU A 899 -22.23 -1.00 11.06
N GLU A 900 -22.63 -1.55 9.92
CA GLU A 900 -22.33 -0.97 8.60
C GLU A 900 -23.06 0.36 8.35
N GLU A 901 -24.32 0.47 8.78
CA GLU A 901 -25.09 1.72 8.75
C GLU A 901 -24.41 2.81 9.61
N MET A 902 -23.98 2.46 10.83
CA MET A 902 -23.23 3.36 11.72
C MET A 902 -21.89 3.81 11.12
N LYS A 903 -21.14 2.91 10.45
CA LYS A 903 -19.88 3.25 9.76
C LYS A 903 -20.12 4.26 8.64
N ARG A 904 -21.15 4.05 7.81
CA ARG A 904 -21.53 4.98 6.72
C ARG A 904 -21.91 6.35 7.27
N PHE A 905 -22.74 6.39 8.32
CA PHE A 905 -23.10 7.63 9.02
C PHE A 905 -21.87 8.38 9.56
N CYS A 906 -20.92 7.67 10.15
CA CYS A 906 -19.66 8.26 10.62
C CYS A 906 -18.79 8.81 9.46
N LYS A 907 -18.69 8.10 8.32
CA LYS A 907 -17.99 8.57 7.10
C LYS A 907 -18.63 9.87 6.58
N ALA A 908 -19.96 9.92 6.47
CA ALA A 908 -20.69 11.11 6.04
C ALA A 908 -20.51 12.31 7.00
N GLN A 909 -20.62 12.07 8.32
CA GLN A 909 -20.43 13.12 9.33
C GLN A 909 -18.99 13.67 9.34
N ALA A 910 -17.98 12.83 9.13
CA ALA A 910 -16.59 13.26 9.04
C ALA A 910 -16.34 14.17 7.82
N ILE A 911 -16.88 13.82 6.65
CA ILE A 911 -16.78 14.63 5.43
C ILE A 911 -17.47 15.99 5.63
N GLN A 912 -18.68 16.01 6.20
CA GLN A 912 -19.40 17.27 6.47
C GLN A 912 -18.64 18.19 7.43
N ARG A 913 -18.00 17.64 8.47
CA ARG A 913 -17.12 18.42 9.36
C ARG A 913 -15.93 19.01 8.60
N ARG A 914 -15.25 18.20 7.79
CA ARG A 914 -14.06 18.65 7.05
C ARG A 914 -14.39 19.73 6.03
N GLN A 915 -15.52 19.62 5.32
CA GLN A 915 -16.01 20.69 4.43
C GLN A 915 -16.27 22.00 5.19
N ASN A 916 -16.81 21.95 6.40
CA ASN A 916 -17.04 23.14 7.22
C ASN A 916 -15.71 23.75 7.73
N GLU A 917 -14.72 22.92 8.08
CA GLU A 917 -13.37 23.37 8.43
C GLU A 917 -12.66 24.06 7.26
N ILE A 918 -12.71 23.47 6.06
CA ILE A 918 -12.15 24.04 4.85
C ILE A 918 -12.80 25.38 4.52
N GLU A 919 -14.13 25.48 4.63
CA GLU A 919 -14.84 26.74 4.43
C GLU A 919 -14.40 27.82 5.43
N ALA A 920 -14.29 27.48 6.72
CA ALA A 920 -13.81 28.41 7.74
C ALA A 920 -12.36 28.87 7.46
N ALA A 921 -11.49 27.95 7.07
CA ALA A 921 -10.11 28.25 6.71
C ALA A 921 -9.99 29.11 5.44
N LEU A 922 -10.85 28.89 4.44
CA LEU A 922 -10.90 29.72 3.23
C LEU A 922 -11.31 31.16 3.54
N ARG A 923 -12.32 31.38 4.40
CA ARG A 923 -12.70 32.73 4.86
C ARG A 923 -11.57 33.44 5.62
N GLU A 924 -10.82 32.70 6.44
CA GLU A 924 -9.65 33.25 7.16
C GLU A 924 -8.51 33.63 6.21
N LEU A 925 -8.29 32.85 5.15
CA LEU A 925 -7.32 33.17 4.10
C LEU A 925 -7.77 34.37 3.27
N GLU A 926 -9.04 34.43 2.88
CA GLU A 926 -9.65 35.58 2.17
C GLU A 926 -9.40 36.88 2.96
N ALA A 927 -9.77 36.92 4.24
CA ALA A 927 -9.53 38.07 5.11
C ALA A 927 -8.04 38.49 5.20
N LYS A 928 -7.14 37.52 5.38
CA LYS A 928 -5.68 37.76 5.45
C LYS A 928 -5.09 38.24 4.11
N GLY A 929 -5.62 37.75 2.99
CA GLY A 929 -5.25 38.21 1.65
C GLY A 929 -5.67 39.66 1.43
N THR A 930 -6.89 40.00 1.82
CA THR A 930 -7.43 41.36 1.73
C THR A 930 -6.62 42.35 2.57
N GLU A 931 -6.25 42.01 3.82
CA GLU A 931 -5.34 42.82 4.64
C GLU A 931 -3.95 43.00 3.99
N LEU A 932 -3.35 41.92 3.47
CA LEU A 932 -2.03 41.93 2.87
C LEU A 932 -1.98 42.68 1.53
N GLU A 933 -3.02 42.54 0.71
CA GLU A 933 -3.15 43.24 -0.57
C GLU A 933 -3.46 44.72 -0.36
N LEU A 934 -4.25 45.08 0.66
CA LEU A 934 -4.39 46.47 1.11
C LEU A 934 -3.06 47.07 1.56
N ALA A 935 -2.23 46.32 2.30
CA ALA A 935 -0.89 46.76 2.70
C ALA A 935 0.03 46.99 1.48
N LEU A 936 0.02 46.06 0.51
CA LEU A 936 0.76 46.18 -0.75
C LEU A 936 0.30 47.37 -1.62
N ARG A 937 -1.01 47.64 -1.67
CA ARG A 937 -1.60 48.77 -2.41
C ARG A 937 -1.47 50.12 -1.66
N SER A 938 -1.20 50.11 -0.34
CA SER A 938 -1.11 51.33 0.47
C SER A 938 0.10 52.19 0.07
N ARG A 939 -0.16 53.47 -0.23
CA ARG A 939 0.83 54.39 -0.85
C ARG A 939 1.78 55.03 0.19
N GLY A 940 2.39 54.20 1.03
CA GLY A 940 3.45 54.57 1.98
C GLY A 940 4.83 54.09 1.51
N SER A 941 5.88 54.83 1.85
CA SER A 941 7.28 54.55 1.45
C SER A 941 7.90 53.36 2.21
N SER A 942 7.34 52.15 2.03
CA SER A 942 7.91 50.92 2.57
C SER A 942 9.13 50.46 1.75
N PRO A 943 10.21 49.95 2.40
CA PRO A 943 11.39 49.42 1.70
C PRO A 943 11.03 48.29 0.73
N GLU A 944 11.77 48.18 -0.38
CA GLU A 944 11.52 47.16 -1.41
C GLU A 944 11.58 45.73 -0.85
N GLN A 945 12.47 45.48 0.12
CA GLN A 945 12.55 44.22 0.86
C GLN A 945 11.25 43.87 1.62
N GLN A 946 10.53 44.88 2.14
CA GLN A 946 9.25 44.66 2.83
C GLN A 946 8.13 44.33 1.83
N LYS A 947 8.16 44.91 0.63
CA LYS A 947 7.23 44.55 -0.46
C LYS A 947 7.50 43.15 -1.00
N ALA A 948 8.77 42.76 -1.14
CA ALA A 948 9.15 41.39 -1.52
C ALA A 948 8.64 40.36 -0.50
N LEU A 949 8.81 40.61 0.81
CA LEU A 949 8.26 39.77 1.88
C LEU A 949 6.72 39.67 1.82
N TRP A 950 6.01 40.76 1.53
CA TRP A 950 4.56 40.72 1.38
C TRP A 950 4.09 39.98 0.12
N LEU A 951 4.82 40.06 -0.99
CA LEU A 951 4.54 39.27 -2.20
C LEU A 951 4.78 37.77 -1.97
N GLU A 952 5.85 37.40 -1.25
CA GLU A 952 6.11 36.02 -0.86
C GLU A 952 5.00 35.47 0.04
N GLN A 953 4.55 36.25 1.03
CA GLN A 953 3.41 35.89 1.87
C GLN A 953 2.12 35.73 1.06
N LEU A 954 1.87 36.59 0.07
CA LEU A 954 0.70 36.50 -0.80
C LEU A 954 0.72 35.23 -1.65
N LEU A 955 1.87 34.87 -2.24
CA LEU A 955 2.09 33.62 -2.95
C LEU A 955 1.82 32.39 -2.07
N GLN A 956 2.31 32.39 -0.82
CA GLN A 956 2.05 31.32 0.14
C GLN A 956 0.55 31.19 0.48
N LEU A 957 -0.17 32.31 0.64
CA LEU A 957 -1.61 32.30 0.88
C LEU A 957 -2.40 31.81 -0.35
N VAL A 958 -2.00 32.19 -1.57
CA VAL A 958 -2.59 31.69 -2.83
C VAL A 958 -2.39 30.17 -2.95
N GLN A 959 -1.17 29.67 -2.72
CA GLN A 959 -0.88 28.24 -2.77
C GLN A 959 -1.70 27.46 -1.74
N LYS A 960 -1.88 28.02 -0.53
CA LYS A 960 -2.73 27.43 0.52
C LYS A 960 -4.22 27.46 0.19
N LYS A 961 -4.73 28.54 -0.44
CA LYS A 961 -6.10 28.60 -0.99
C LYS A 961 -6.31 27.50 -2.03
N ASN A 962 -5.40 27.37 -2.99
CA ASN A 962 -5.49 26.37 -4.05
C ASN A 962 -5.50 24.93 -3.50
N SER A 963 -4.65 24.64 -2.50
CA SER A 963 -4.64 23.33 -1.81
C SER A 963 -5.98 23.02 -1.11
N LEU A 964 -6.57 24.00 -0.41
CA LEU A 964 -7.87 23.82 0.26
C LEU A 964 -9.04 23.67 -0.73
N VAL A 965 -8.98 24.35 -1.88
CA VAL A 965 -9.99 24.21 -2.96
C VAL A 965 -9.86 22.84 -3.64
N ALA A 966 -8.65 22.31 -3.81
CA ALA A 966 -8.44 20.95 -4.30
C ALA A 966 -9.00 19.90 -3.33
N GLU A 967 -8.72 20.03 -2.02
CA GLU A 967 -9.24 19.16 -0.97
C GLU A 967 -10.79 19.22 -0.88
N GLU A 968 -11.39 20.41 -1.02
CA GLU A 968 -12.86 20.55 -1.10
C GLU A 968 -13.44 19.73 -2.27
N ALA A 969 -12.79 19.78 -3.44
CA ALA A 969 -13.23 19.03 -4.61
C ALA A 969 -13.13 17.50 -4.43
N GLU A 970 -12.07 16.99 -3.80
CA GLU A 970 -11.94 15.57 -3.46
C GLU A 970 -13.03 15.09 -2.50
N LEU A 971 -13.34 15.89 -1.48
CA LEU A 971 -14.42 15.60 -0.54
C LEU A 971 -15.79 15.58 -1.24
N MET A 972 -16.02 16.47 -2.20
CA MET A 972 -17.25 16.47 -3.01
C MET A 972 -17.40 15.21 -3.87
N ILE A 973 -16.31 14.69 -4.43
CA ILE A 973 -16.28 13.40 -5.14
C ILE A 973 -16.62 12.25 -4.17
N THR A 974 -16.07 12.29 -2.95
CA THR A 974 -16.36 11.29 -1.89
C THR A 974 -17.84 11.32 -1.44
N VAL A 975 -18.48 12.49 -1.45
CA VAL A 975 -19.94 12.61 -1.24
C VAL A 975 -20.72 11.96 -2.37
N GLN A 976 -20.30 12.11 -3.64
CA GLN A 976 -20.96 11.43 -4.77
C GLN A 976 -20.83 9.90 -4.68
N GLU A 977 -19.66 9.38 -4.29
CA GLU A 977 -19.46 7.94 -4.03
C GLU A 977 -20.47 7.44 -2.98
N LEU A 978 -20.58 8.09 -1.82
CA LEU A 978 -21.51 7.70 -0.75
C LEU A 978 -22.97 7.64 -1.23
N ASN A 979 -23.42 8.61 -2.03
CA ASN A 979 -24.77 8.61 -2.57
C ASN A 979 -25.01 7.45 -3.56
N LEU A 980 -23.99 7.01 -4.30
CA LEU A 980 -24.08 5.84 -5.18
C LEU A 980 -24.01 4.53 -4.39
N GLU A 981 -23.26 4.48 -3.28
CA GLU A 981 -23.26 3.33 -2.34
C GLU A 981 -24.61 3.14 -1.65
N GLU A 982 -25.30 4.22 -1.33
CA GLU A 982 -26.65 4.19 -0.77
C GLU A 982 -27.65 3.64 -1.81
N LYS A 983 -27.68 4.21 -3.02
CA LYS A 983 -28.53 3.73 -4.12
C LYS A 983 -28.28 2.27 -4.46
N GLN A 984 -27.00 1.87 -4.55
CA GLN A 984 -26.64 0.48 -4.79
C GLN A 984 -27.17 -0.44 -3.68
N TRP A 985 -27.07 -0.02 -2.42
CA TRP A 985 -27.57 -0.80 -1.29
C TRP A 985 -29.11 -0.89 -1.27
N GLN A 986 -29.82 0.17 -1.65
CA GLN A 986 -31.28 0.17 -1.80
C GLN A 986 -31.72 -0.80 -2.91
N LEU A 987 -31.11 -0.72 -4.10
CA LEU A 987 -31.38 -1.63 -5.22
C LEU A 987 -30.98 -3.08 -4.92
N ASP A 988 -29.87 -3.30 -4.19
CA ASP A 988 -29.48 -4.63 -3.70
C ASP A 988 -30.50 -5.20 -2.69
N GLN A 989 -31.17 -4.36 -1.88
CA GLN A 989 -32.24 -4.82 -1.00
C GLN A 989 -33.49 -5.20 -1.80
N GLU A 990 -33.89 -4.36 -2.74
CA GLU A 990 -35.03 -4.56 -3.63
C GLU A 990 -34.84 -5.84 -4.47
N LEU A 991 -33.67 -6.01 -5.11
CA LEU A 991 -33.35 -7.23 -5.87
C LEU A 991 -33.38 -8.50 -5.00
N ARG A 992 -33.02 -8.40 -3.72
CA ARG A 992 -33.11 -9.53 -2.78
C ARG A 992 -34.54 -9.91 -2.42
N THR A 993 -35.52 -9.00 -2.47
CA THR A 993 -36.92 -9.40 -2.22
C THR A 993 -37.45 -10.26 -3.37
N TYR A 994 -37.11 -9.93 -4.62
CA TYR A 994 -37.42 -10.75 -5.80
C TYR A 994 -36.64 -12.07 -5.83
N MET A 995 -35.32 -12.05 -5.61
CA MET A 995 -34.46 -13.24 -5.62
C MET A 995 -34.78 -14.26 -4.50
N ASN A 996 -35.44 -13.84 -3.42
CA ASN A 996 -35.86 -14.73 -2.33
C ASN A 996 -37.28 -15.30 -2.50
N GLN A 997 -37.99 -14.95 -3.59
CA GLN A 997 -39.24 -15.61 -3.98
C GLN A 997 -38.92 -16.86 -4.81
N GLU A 998 -39.67 -17.95 -4.58
CA GLU A 998 -39.54 -19.15 -5.41
C GLU A 998 -39.93 -18.85 -6.86
N GLU A 999 -39.15 -19.36 -7.81
CA GLU A 999 -39.29 -19.06 -9.24
C GLU A 999 -40.66 -19.47 -9.83
N ALA A 1000 -41.32 -20.45 -9.21
CA ALA A 1000 -42.68 -20.88 -9.54
C ALA A 1000 -43.80 -19.92 -9.05
N LEU A 1001 -43.48 -18.96 -8.17
CA LEU A 1001 -44.41 -17.99 -7.60
C LEU A 1001 -44.26 -16.58 -8.18
N LYS A 1002 -43.18 -16.30 -8.93
CA LYS A 1002 -42.93 -15.01 -9.58
C LYS A 1002 -43.94 -14.79 -10.72
N THR A 1003 -44.65 -13.67 -10.70
CA THR A 1003 -45.48 -13.26 -11.85
C THR A 1003 -44.61 -12.65 -12.95
N ALA A 1004 -45.15 -12.53 -14.17
CA ALA A 1004 -44.47 -11.83 -15.27
C ALA A 1004 -44.16 -10.35 -14.93
N ALA A 1005 -44.96 -9.72 -14.06
CA ALA A 1005 -44.72 -8.36 -13.57
C ALA A 1005 -43.54 -8.32 -12.58
N ASP A 1006 -43.39 -9.34 -11.71
CA ASP A 1006 -42.27 -9.44 -10.79
C ASP A 1006 -40.95 -9.68 -11.54
N GLN A 1007 -40.97 -10.50 -12.59
CA GLN A 1007 -39.82 -10.72 -13.48
C GLN A 1007 -39.42 -9.42 -14.20
N GLN A 1008 -40.40 -8.66 -14.70
CA GLN A 1008 -40.15 -7.36 -15.33
C GLN A 1008 -39.58 -6.32 -14.34
N ALA A 1009 -40.07 -6.31 -13.10
CA ALA A 1009 -39.55 -5.44 -12.04
C ALA A 1009 -38.13 -5.84 -11.61
N GLU A 1010 -37.85 -7.15 -11.47
CA GLU A 1010 -36.52 -7.69 -11.20
C GLU A 1010 -35.50 -7.29 -12.28
N ASP A 1011 -35.86 -7.41 -13.56
CA ASP A 1011 -35.05 -6.95 -14.70
C ASP A 1011 -34.84 -5.42 -14.71
N GLU A 1012 -35.82 -4.62 -14.28
CA GLU A 1012 -35.69 -3.17 -14.18
C GLU A 1012 -34.79 -2.74 -13.02
N VAL A 1013 -34.89 -3.40 -11.86
CA VAL A 1013 -34.00 -3.20 -10.71
C VAL A 1013 -32.56 -3.60 -11.06
N LEU A 1014 -32.38 -4.73 -11.77
CA LEU A 1014 -31.08 -5.17 -12.27
C LEU A 1014 -30.45 -4.12 -13.22
N ARG A 1015 -31.26 -3.53 -14.11
CA ARG A 1015 -30.82 -2.47 -15.04
C ARG A 1015 -30.40 -1.20 -14.29
N LYS A 1016 -31.21 -0.74 -13.33
CA LYS A 1016 -30.88 0.39 -12.44
C LYS A 1016 -29.60 0.13 -11.64
N LEU A 1017 -29.37 -1.11 -11.19
CA LEU A 1017 -28.16 -1.51 -10.48
C LEU A 1017 -26.92 -1.42 -11.38
N VAL A 1018 -27.02 -1.90 -12.62
CA VAL A 1018 -25.97 -1.76 -13.65
C VAL A 1018 -25.67 -0.29 -13.94
N ASP A 1019 -26.68 0.57 -14.04
CA ASP A 1019 -26.49 2.02 -14.24
C ASP A 1019 -25.78 2.68 -13.05
N VAL A 1020 -26.09 2.29 -11.81
CA VAL A 1020 -25.37 2.77 -10.61
C VAL A 1020 -23.91 2.29 -10.60
N VAL A 1021 -23.63 1.05 -11.00
CA VAL A 1021 -22.26 0.54 -11.15
C VAL A 1021 -21.50 1.33 -12.23
N ASN A 1022 -22.10 1.55 -13.40
CA ASN A 1022 -21.52 2.36 -14.47
C ASN A 1022 -21.23 3.81 -14.03
N GLN A 1023 -22.10 4.40 -13.19
CA GLN A 1023 -21.88 5.73 -12.60
C GLN A 1023 -20.70 5.73 -11.61
N ARG A 1024 -20.52 4.66 -10.80
CA ARG A 1024 -19.33 4.51 -9.93
C ARG A 1024 -18.05 4.35 -10.75
N ASP A 1025 -18.07 3.56 -11.82
CA ASP A 1025 -16.91 3.34 -12.70
C ASP A 1025 -16.55 4.59 -13.52
N ALA A 1026 -17.52 5.46 -13.84
CA ALA A 1026 -17.25 6.79 -14.39
C ALA A 1026 -16.59 7.71 -13.36
N LEU A 1027 -17.03 7.68 -12.10
CA LEU A 1027 -16.44 8.44 -10.99
C LEU A 1027 -14.99 8.03 -10.68
N ILE A 1028 -14.70 6.73 -10.68
CA ILE A 1028 -13.35 6.20 -10.49
C ILE A 1028 -12.43 6.61 -11.66
N ARG A 1029 -12.91 6.55 -12.90
CA ARG A 1029 -12.15 7.04 -14.07
C ARG A 1029 -11.87 8.55 -13.97
N PHE A 1030 -12.84 9.35 -13.55
CA PHE A 1030 -12.64 10.79 -13.35
C PHE A 1030 -11.61 11.10 -12.24
N GLN A 1031 -11.59 10.34 -11.15
CA GLN A 1031 -10.55 10.43 -10.12
C GLN A 1031 -9.16 10.10 -10.69
N GLU A 1032 -9.06 9.03 -11.48
CA GLU A 1032 -7.79 8.60 -12.07
C GLU A 1032 -7.30 9.60 -13.14
N GLU A 1033 -8.18 10.11 -13.99
CA GLU A 1033 -7.87 11.18 -14.95
C GLU A 1033 -7.36 12.45 -14.25
N ARG A 1034 -7.99 12.86 -13.13
CA ARG A 1034 -7.50 13.97 -12.31
C ARG A 1034 -6.11 13.67 -11.73
N ARG A 1035 -5.92 12.49 -11.13
CA ARG A 1035 -4.64 12.04 -10.58
C ARG A 1035 -3.53 12.02 -11.63
N LEU A 1036 -3.86 11.65 -12.87
CA LEU A 1036 -2.95 11.69 -14.02
C LEU A 1036 -2.68 13.11 -14.52
N SER A 1037 -3.64 14.03 -14.42
CA SER A 1037 -3.47 15.45 -14.78
C SER A 1037 -2.70 16.28 -13.74
N GLU A 1038 -2.71 15.82 -12.49
CA GLU A 1038 -1.98 16.44 -11.36
C GLU A 1038 -0.55 15.91 -11.22
N LEU A 1039 -0.16 14.88 -12.00
CA LEU A 1039 1.24 14.58 -12.25
C LEU A 1039 1.88 15.76 -13.02
N PRO A 1040 3.11 16.19 -12.66
CA PRO A 1040 3.78 17.26 -13.39
C PRO A 1040 3.99 16.82 -14.84
N SER A 1041 3.32 17.48 -15.76
CA SER A 1041 3.65 17.40 -17.18
C SER A 1041 5.10 17.79 -17.35
N GLY A 1042 5.92 16.87 -17.87
CA GLY A 1042 7.28 17.18 -18.28
C GLY A 1042 7.26 18.35 -19.27
N PRO A 1043 8.33 19.15 -19.38
CA PRO A 1043 8.33 20.38 -20.15
C PRO A 1043 7.98 20.09 -21.62
N GLY A 1044 6.74 20.40 -21.99
CA GLY A 1044 6.29 20.38 -23.37
C GLY A 1044 6.97 21.52 -24.14
N PRO A 1045 7.29 21.33 -25.44
CA PRO A 1045 7.87 22.40 -26.23
C PRO A 1045 6.83 23.49 -26.46
N GLN A 1046 7.03 24.65 -25.83
CA GLN A 1046 6.42 25.89 -26.28
C GLN A 1046 7.38 26.55 -27.27
N GLY A 1047 6.87 26.77 -28.48
CA GLY A 1047 7.33 27.82 -29.39
C GLY A 1047 6.27 28.90 -29.49
#